data_AF-A0AAV6UKI5-F1
#
_entry.id   AF-A0AAV6UKI5-F1
#
_cell.length_a   1.000
_cell.length_b   1.000
_cell.length_c   1.000
_cell.angle_alpha   90.00
_cell.angle_beta   90.00
_cell.angle_gamma   90.00
#
_symmetry.space_group_name_H-M   'P 1'
#
loop_
_entity.id
_entity.type
_entity.pdbx_description
1 polymer ?
#
loop_
_entity_poly.entity_id
_entity_poly.type
_entity_poly.pdbx_seq_one_letter_code
_entity_poly.pdbx_strand_id
1 'polypeptide(L)'
;MNNWNPYAPDHNPPPGIPKGYPYALNPNPPNANPMGSPGFPMQNYPPGNPHYGHNTPSDPAGNGSPYPNMSFRNSAGSPYPPSSSLYPAESSPYPAGSSSYPAGSSPYPAGSSPYPAGSSPYPAGSSPYPSGSSPYPAVSPYPAGSSPYPGPRSSPYPGVSPNSSESPYPPAGSSPYPAVSPNPSGSLYPAGSSPYPAGSSPYPAVSPNSSGSSYPPGSHPSQLFSYPTSRQLPNMANYLGEGTVKSYPNFDPRIDAEALRKAMKGFGTDEKAIISVLANRDNAQRVYIGVAFKQLYGKDLIDDLKSELSGNFEQVILALMLPTHDYLATELHKAISGIGTDEDVLIEVLCSRTNQEIWAINEAYTRLFGKSLESDIKGDTSGHLQRLLVSTCTGCRSEEPADSIRAKQTAEALYQAGAAQWGTDESVFNSILVAESLQQLAHTFYEYQKLTGKTVAQAIEGEMSGDLKKGMLTIAKCVENRPSFFAEKLYKAMKGLGTDDNTLIRIVVSRCEIDMVQIKAEYERNYGKPLADAISGDTSAKNKCSSCCQNLNCFYLNSYSTSRELLNMANYIGEGTVTAYPDFDPRVDAEALREAMKGFGTDEDAIISILANRDNAQRVYIGVAFKQLYGKDLIDDLKSELKGNLEQVILALMMPTSDFLATELHNAISGIGTDENVLIEVLCSRTNQEIWAINEAYTRLFENSLESDIEGDTSGHFQRLLISTVTGCRSEDPADSTRAKETAQTLFEAGAAQWGTDESVFNSILVAESLQQLAHTFYEYQKLTENTVAQAIESEMSGDLKDGALAIAKCVENRPLFFAEKLYNAMKGIGTDENTLIRIVVSRCEIDMVQIKAEYERNYGEPLADAIAGDSSGDYRKVLLALVK
;
A
#
# COMPACT_ATOMS: atom_id res chain seq x y z
N MET A 1 44.96 4.64 -32.09
CA MET A 1 45.64 5.20 -30.91
C MET A 1 44.56 5.70 -29.96
N ASN A 2 44.62 5.25 -28.72
CA ASN A 2 43.89 5.63 -27.50
C ASN A 2 42.66 6.55 -27.62
N ASN A 3 41.46 5.99 -27.40
CA ASN A 3 40.44 6.65 -26.58
C ASN A 3 40.59 6.05 -25.17
N TRP A 4 41.09 6.84 -24.22
CA TRP A 4 41.30 6.42 -22.84
C TRP A 4 40.16 6.99 -21.99
N ASN A 5 39.28 6.13 -21.48
CA ASN A 5 38.18 6.53 -20.60
C ASN A 5 38.71 6.66 -19.16
N PRO A 6 38.67 7.84 -18.51
CA PRO A 6 39.22 8.04 -17.17
C PRO A 6 38.39 7.40 -16.04
N TYR A 7 37.25 6.75 -16.34
CA TYR A 7 36.35 6.14 -15.35
C TYR A 7 36.26 4.61 -15.42
N ALA A 8 37.24 3.93 -16.01
CA ALA A 8 37.31 2.46 -15.97
C ALA A 8 37.59 1.94 -14.53
N PRO A 9 36.72 1.14 -13.91
CA PRO A 9 36.98 0.55 -12.59
C PRO A 9 38.14 -0.47 -12.64
N ASP A 10 38.87 -0.64 -11.54
CA ASP A 10 39.99 -1.59 -11.46
C ASP A 10 39.46 -3.05 -11.43
N HIS A 11 39.62 -3.76 -12.55
CA HIS A 11 38.95 -5.05 -12.83
C HIS A 11 39.69 -6.29 -12.28
N ASN A 12 40.19 -6.26 -11.04
CA ASN A 12 40.82 -7.42 -10.41
C ASN A 12 39.96 -8.04 -9.28
N PRO A 13 39.44 -9.27 -9.44
CA PRO A 13 38.69 -9.95 -8.38
C PRO A 13 39.60 -10.41 -7.23
N PRO A 14 39.05 -10.54 -6.00
CA PRO A 14 39.70 -11.30 -4.93
C PRO A 14 39.97 -12.77 -5.36
N PRO A 15 40.99 -13.44 -4.80
CA PRO A 15 41.31 -14.82 -5.19
C PRO A 15 40.18 -15.80 -4.88
N GLY A 16 39.63 -16.45 -5.92
CA GLY A 16 38.68 -17.56 -5.76
C GLY A 16 37.41 -17.49 -6.63
N ILE A 17 37.13 -16.37 -7.30
CA ILE A 17 35.92 -16.21 -8.14
C ILE A 17 36.19 -16.71 -9.58
N PRO A 18 35.32 -17.55 -10.18
CA PRO A 18 35.43 -17.94 -11.59
C PRO A 18 35.27 -16.75 -12.54
N LYS A 19 36.09 -16.66 -13.59
CA LYS A 19 35.89 -15.71 -14.69
C LYS A 19 34.55 -16.01 -15.39
N GLY A 20 33.56 -15.16 -15.18
CA GLY A 20 32.20 -15.32 -15.72
C GLY A 20 31.08 -14.89 -14.76
N TYR A 21 31.35 -14.78 -13.45
CA TYR A 21 30.38 -14.22 -12.49
C TYR A 21 30.39 -12.68 -12.54
N PRO A 22 29.21 -12.02 -12.62
CA PRO A 22 29.11 -10.56 -12.64
C PRO A 22 29.39 -9.93 -11.27
N TYR A 23 29.95 -8.72 -11.29
CA TYR A 23 30.36 -7.97 -10.11
C TYR A 23 29.24 -7.08 -9.57
N ALA A 24 29.09 -6.99 -8.25
CA ALA A 24 28.28 -5.97 -7.61
C ALA A 24 29.02 -4.61 -7.62
N LEU A 25 28.30 -3.52 -7.94
CA LEU A 25 28.78 -2.16 -7.75
C LEU A 25 28.74 -1.81 -6.26
N ASN A 26 29.88 -1.42 -5.67
CA ASN A 26 29.92 -0.89 -4.31
C ASN A 26 29.67 0.63 -4.33
N PRO A 27 28.61 1.17 -3.69
CA PRO A 27 28.33 2.60 -3.67
C PRO A 27 29.31 3.44 -2.81
N ASN A 28 30.09 2.82 -1.92
CA ASN A 28 30.94 3.51 -0.95
C ASN A 28 32.42 3.06 -1.02
N PRO A 29 33.33 3.86 -1.61
CA PRO A 29 34.76 3.61 -1.50
C PRO A 29 35.27 3.96 -0.08
N PRO A 30 36.03 3.07 0.59
CA PRO A 30 36.67 3.42 1.85
C PRO A 30 37.72 4.53 1.64
N ASN A 31 37.73 5.49 2.55
CA ASN A 31 38.46 6.75 2.44
C ASN A 31 39.99 6.54 2.32
N ALA A 32 40.53 6.69 1.11
CA ALA A 32 41.95 6.55 0.82
C ALA A 32 42.68 7.91 0.87
N ASN A 33 43.36 8.19 2.00
CA ASN A 33 44.23 9.37 2.10
C ASN A 33 45.41 9.30 1.10
N PRO A 34 45.68 10.37 0.31
CA PRO A 34 46.78 10.39 -0.64
C PRO A 34 48.15 10.61 0.03
N MET A 35 49.18 9.90 -0.45
CA MET A 35 50.58 10.10 -0.03
C MET A 35 51.23 11.33 -0.72
N GLY A 36 52.13 12.03 -0.01
CA GLY A 36 52.75 13.26 -0.53
C GLY A 36 54.04 13.81 0.12
N SER A 37 54.90 12.97 0.73
CA SER A 37 56.35 13.22 0.94
C SER A 37 56.78 14.50 1.77
N PRO A 38 58.10 14.82 1.97
CA PRO A 38 58.84 14.34 3.16
C PRO A 38 59.63 15.42 3.97
N GLY A 39 59.92 15.20 5.27
CA GLY A 39 61.03 15.91 5.96
C GLY A 39 61.11 15.96 7.50
N PHE A 40 62.05 15.17 8.08
CA PHE A 40 62.95 15.49 9.23
C PHE A 40 62.38 15.81 10.67
N PRO A 41 63.17 15.71 11.77
CA PRO A 41 62.74 14.99 13.00
C PRO A 41 62.95 15.73 14.37
N MET A 42 62.85 14.98 15.49
CA MET A 42 63.04 15.34 16.94
C MET A 42 61.74 15.83 17.66
N GLN A 43 61.47 15.64 18.97
CA GLN A 43 62.24 15.10 20.12
C GLN A 43 61.35 14.67 21.33
N ASN A 44 61.76 13.62 22.07
CA ASN A 44 61.69 13.34 23.54
C ASN A 44 60.51 13.78 24.49
N TYR A 45 59.82 12.76 25.07
CA TYR A 45 59.64 12.46 26.53
C TYR A 45 58.87 13.47 27.50
N PRO A 46 58.56 13.17 28.80
CA PRO A 46 57.30 12.49 29.20
C PRO A 46 56.56 13.15 30.43
N PRO A 47 56.03 12.46 31.48
CA PRO A 47 54.61 12.57 31.87
C PRO A 47 54.34 13.29 33.21
N GLY A 48 53.05 13.45 33.57
CA GLY A 48 52.64 13.97 34.88
C GLY A 48 51.23 13.56 35.32
N ASN A 49 51.15 12.65 36.29
CA ASN A 49 50.03 12.40 37.21
C ASN A 49 50.68 12.30 38.61
N PRO A 50 50.09 12.77 39.73
CA PRO A 50 49.30 11.83 40.55
C PRO A 50 48.29 12.43 41.60
N HIS A 51 47.62 11.51 42.32
CA HIS A 51 47.17 11.58 43.75
C HIS A 51 45.84 12.32 44.13
N TYR A 52 45.00 11.85 45.09
CA TYR A 52 44.84 10.53 45.77
C TYR A 52 43.58 10.44 46.67
N GLY A 53 43.15 9.21 47.03
CA GLY A 53 42.38 8.84 48.25
C GLY A 53 40.85 9.04 48.25
N HIS A 54 40.02 8.34 49.03
CA HIS A 54 40.01 7.04 49.74
C HIS A 54 38.79 7.08 50.70
N ASN A 55 37.86 6.12 50.70
CA ASN A 55 37.42 5.35 51.90
C ASN A 55 36.18 4.44 51.69
N THR A 56 36.22 3.31 52.39
CA THR A 56 35.26 2.18 52.58
C THR A 56 34.23 2.49 53.70
N PRO A 57 33.23 1.63 54.10
CA PRO A 57 33.07 0.15 53.98
C PRO A 57 31.63 -0.31 53.56
N SER A 58 31.10 -1.54 53.72
CA SER A 58 31.51 -2.82 54.39
C SER A 58 30.79 -4.05 53.78
N ASP A 59 31.25 -5.26 54.12
CA ASP A 59 30.67 -6.60 53.85
C ASP A 59 29.99 -7.17 55.14
N PRO A 60 29.21 -8.29 55.14
CA PRO A 60 29.68 -9.70 54.93
C PRO A 60 28.66 -10.62 54.20
N ALA A 61 28.81 -11.94 53.92
CA ALA A 61 29.89 -12.97 53.74
C ALA A 61 29.17 -14.29 53.28
N GLY A 62 29.77 -15.45 52.92
CA GLY A 62 31.17 -15.91 52.81
C GLY A 62 31.26 -17.43 52.43
N ASN A 63 32.48 -17.97 52.29
CA ASN A 63 32.89 -19.37 51.98
C ASN A 63 32.50 -19.95 50.58
N GLY A 64 33.36 -20.67 49.85
CA GLY A 64 34.78 -21.01 50.01
C GLY A 64 35.31 -21.90 48.85
N SER A 65 36.61 -21.81 48.52
CA SER A 65 37.29 -22.58 47.43
C SER A 65 37.97 -23.87 47.96
N PRO A 66 38.56 -24.79 47.14
CA PRO A 66 39.75 -24.54 46.29
C PRO A 66 39.88 -25.29 44.92
N TYR A 67 40.85 -24.82 44.10
CA TYR A 67 41.34 -25.45 42.83
C TYR A 67 42.47 -26.49 43.08
N PRO A 68 42.96 -27.25 42.06
CA PRO A 68 44.02 -26.80 41.11
C PRO A 68 43.74 -27.15 39.61
N ASN A 69 44.14 -26.42 38.56
CA ASN A 69 45.49 -26.06 38.02
C ASN A 69 46.33 -27.28 37.53
N MET A 70 47.03 -27.36 36.38
CA MET A 70 47.52 -26.40 35.34
C MET A 70 47.85 -27.08 33.97
N SER A 71 47.86 -26.30 32.85
CA SER A 71 48.85 -26.30 31.70
C SER A 71 49.05 -27.54 30.77
N PHE A 72 49.28 -27.49 29.43
CA PHE A 72 50.32 -26.79 28.64
C PHE A 72 50.20 -26.93 27.09
N ARG A 73 50.62 -25.87 26.35
CA ARG A 73 51.37 -25.79 25.03
C ARG A 73 50.92 -26.37 23.67
N ASN A 74 51.20 -25.56 22.63
CA ASN A 74 51.28 -25.84 21.18
C ASN A 74 52.44 -26.76 20.74
N SER A 75 52.29 -27.48 19.61
CA SER A 75 53.23 -27.48 18.45
C SER A 75 52.68 -28.31 17.24
N ALA A 76 53.27 -28.10 16.05
CA ALA A 76 52.76 -28.55 14.75
C ALA A 76 53.42 -29.83 14.18
N GLY A 77 52.84 -30.42 13.11
CA GLY A 77 53.52 -31.39 12.24
C GLY A 77 52.60 -32.24 11.33
N SER A 78 52.88 -32.25 10.01
CA SER A 78 52.36 -33.21 9.00
C SER A 78 53.56 -34.03 8.47
N PRO A 79 53.44 -35.28 7.94
CA PRO A 79 52.95 -35.52 6.55
C PRO A 79 52.30 -36.92 6.24
N TYR A 80 51.85 -37.11 4.99
CA TYR A 80 51.37 -38.35 4.29
C TYR A 80 52.55 -39.31 3.86
N PRO A 81 52.38 -40.46 3.12
CA PRO A 81 51.22 -41.17 2.47
C PRO A 81 51.16 -42.70 2.84
N PRO A 82 50.78 -43.75 2.03
CA PRO A 82 50.04 -43.89 0.75
C PRO A 82 48.98 -45.04 0.60
N SER A 83 48.18 -44.96 -0.48
CA SER A 83 47.58 -45.97 -1.41
C SER A 83 47.24 -47.45 -1.06
N SER A 84 46.03 -47.89 -1.45
CA SER A 84 45.80 -48.87 -2.57
C SER A 84 44.31 -49.19 -2.82
N SER A 85 43.96 -49.64 -4.03
CA SER A 85 42.58 -49.91 -4.50
C SER A 85 42.47 -51.29 -5.16
N LEU A 86 41.35 -52.01 -4.99
CA LEU A 86 40.99 -53.19 -5.79
C LEU A 86 39.45 -53.32 -5.96
N TYR A 87 39.02 -53.52 -7.21
CA TYR A 87 37.69 -54.04 -7.60
C TYR A 87 37.83 -55.50 -8.05
N PRO A 88 36.72 -56.25 -8.11
CA PRO A 88 36.39 -56.99 -9.34
C PRO A 88 34.91 -56.84 -9.77
N ALA A 89 34.53 -57.45 -10.90
CA ALA A 89 33.34 -57.10 -11.71
C ALA A 89 32.42 -58.30 -12.08
N GLU A 90 31.30 -57.98 -12.75
CA GLU A 90 30.31 -58.86 -13.45
C GLU A 90 29.42 -59.76 -12.53
N SER A 91 28.23 -60.25 -12.91
CA SER A 91 27.51 -60.35 -14.21
C SER A 91 25.98 -60.45 -14.01
N SER A 92 25.15 -60.07 -15.00
CA SER A 92 23.72 -60.45 -15.05
C SER A 92 23.50 -61.94 -15.34
N PRO A 93 22.35 -62.53 -14.98
CA PRO A 93 21.38 -62.89 -16.04
C PRO A 93 19.88 -62.85 -15.63
N TYR A 94 18.99 -62.74 -16.64
CA TYR A 94 17.55 -63.01 -16.52
C TYR A 94 17.23 -64.52 -16.63
N PRO A 95 16.04 -64.94 -16.18
CA PRO A 95 15.17 -65.72 -17.07
C PRO A 95 13.71 -65.21 -17.11
N ALA A 96 12.95 -65.68 -18.11
CA ALA A 96 11.56 -65.30 -18.38
C ALA A 96 10.54 -66.39 -17.98
N GLY A 97 9.25 -66.04 -17.81
CA GLY A 97 8.17 -67.06 -17.70
C GLY A 97 6.85 -66.64 -17.02
N SER A 98 5.92 -66.09 -17.81
CA SER A 98 4.44 -66.03 -17.65
C SER A 98 3.72 -66.79 -16.51
N SER A 99 2.77 -66.14 -15.78
CA SER A 99 1.29 -66.22 -16.03
C SER A 99 0.37 -65.92 -14.82
N SER A 100 -0.86 -65.43 -15.12
CA SER A 100 -2.12 -65.42 -14.33
C SER A 100 -2.31 -64.51 -13.08
N TYR A 101 -3.39 -63.70 -13.17
CA TYR A 101 -4.14 -62.98 -12.12
C TYR A 101 -4.89 -63.96 -11.17
N PRO A 102 -5.26 -63.61 -9.91
CA PRO A 102 -6.29 -62.59 -9.59
C PRO A 102 -6.00 -61.64 -8.41
N ALA A 103 -6.85 -60.62 -8.27
CA ALA A 103 -6.79 -59.59 -7.23
C ALA A 103 -7.43 -60.03 -5.90
N GLY A 104 -6.99 -59.43 -4.78
CA GLY A 104 -7.52 -59.71 -3.44
C GLY A 104 -7.37 -58.55 -2.45
N SER A 105 -8.49 -57.86 -2.20
CA SER A 105 -8.93 -57.22 -0.94
C SER A 105 -7.93 -56.51 0.00
N SER A 106 -8.11 -55.19 0.17
CA SER A 106 -7.72 -54.45 1.38
C SER A 106 -8.66 -54.75 2.56
N PRO A 107 -8.17 -54.71 3.83
CA PRO A 107 -9.00 -54.79 5.02
C PRO A 107 -9.38 -53.42 5.62
N TYR A 108 -10.38 -53.46 6.52
CA TYR A 108 -10.92 -52.43 7.42
C TYR A 108 -12.15 -51.60 6.96
N PRO A 109 -13.09 -51.27 7.87
CA PRO A 109 -14.52 -51.35 7.56
C PRO A 109 -15.32 -50.05 7.78
N ALA A 110 -16.58 -50.06 7.33
CA ALA A 110 -17.53 -48.93 7.44
C ALA A 110 -18.27 -48.88 8.78
N GLY A 111 -18.56 -47.65 9.25
CA GLY A 111 -19.46 -47.33 10.36
C GLY A 111 -20.68 -46.52 9.89
N SER A 112 -21.82 -46.68 10.56
CA SER A 112 -23.16 -46.32 10.06
C SER A 112 -23.77 -45.04 10.66
N SER A 113 -24.50 -44.26 9.84
CA SER A 113 -25.39 -43.17 10.30
C SER A 113 -26.79 -43.68 10.70
N PRO A 114 -27.48 -43.04 11.66
CA PRO A 114 -28.86 -43.37 12.03
C PRO A 114 -29.91 -42.33 11.55
N TYR A 115 -30.75 -42.71 10.57
CA TYR A 115 -32.18 -42.39 10.33
C TYR A 115 -32.78 -40.96 10.44
N PRO A 116 -33.99 -40.68 9.86
CA PRO A 116 -34.72 -41.33 8.75
C PRO A 116 -35.19 -40.35 7.63
N ALA A 117 -35.81 -40.88 6.58
CA ALA A 117 -36.41 -40.10 5.48
C ALA A 117 -37.92 -39.86 5.65
N GLY A 118 -38.41 -38.70 5.18
CA GLY A 118 -39.81 -38.30 5.17
C GLY A 118 -40.23 -37.58 3.87
N SER A 119 -41.30 -38.06 3.26
CA SER A 119 -41.90 -37.70 1.96
C SER A 119 -42.20 -36.22 1.68
N SER A 120 -42.01 -35.80 0.42
CA SER A 120 -42.58 -34.58 -0.18
C SER A 120 -43.60 -34.95 -1.30
N PRO A 121 -44.70 -34.19 -1.54
CA PRO A 121 -45.79 -34.62 -2.42
C PRO A 121 -45.62 -34.26 -3.92
N TYR A 122 -46.18 -35.14 -4.76
CA TYR A 122 -46.27 -35.22 -6.24
C TYR A 122 -46.79 -33.96 -7.01
N PRO A 123 -46.79 -33.93 -8.37
CA PRO A 123 -46.36 -34.97 -9.35
C PRO A 123 -45.42 -34.51 -10.49
N ALA A 124 -44.91 -35.48 -11.26
CA ALA A 124 -44.14 -35.26 -12.50
C ALA A 124 -45.03 -35.11 -13.76
N GLY A 125 -44.56 -34.34 -14.76
CA GLY A 125 -45.26 -34.13 -16.04
C GLY A 125 -44.33 -33.77 -17.22
N SER A 126 -44.08 -34.77 -18.08
CA SER A 126 -43.79 -34.68 -19.53
C SER A 126 -42.98 -33.50 -20.11
N SER A 127 -41.74 -33.76 -20.54
CA SER A 127 -41.06 -32.99 -21.60
C SER A 127 -41.62 -33.31 -23.00
N PRO A 128 -41.72 -32.32 -23.91
CA PRO A 128 -41.89 -32.56 -25.35
C PRO A 128 -40.53 -32.65 -26.10
N TYR A 129 -40.33 -33.80 -26.74
CA TYR A 129 -39.33 -34.24 -27.74
C TYR A 129 -38.94 -33.26 -28.90
N PRO A 130 -38.00 -33.60 -29.81
CA PRO A 130 -36.77 -34.44 -29.74
C PRO A 130 -35.54 -33.87 -30.53
N SER A 131 -34.45 -34.64 -30.60
CA SER A 131 -33.28 -34.41 -31.48
C SER A 131 -33.46 -34.95 -32.93
N GLY A 132 -32.96 -34.24 -33.97
CA GLY A 132 -32.78 -34.83 -35.32
C GLY A 132 -32.51 -33.89 -36.52
N SER A 133 -31.28 -33.95 -37.08
CA SER A 133 -30.81 -33.76 -38.49
C SER A 133 -31.43 -32.72 -39.49
N SER A 134 -30.53 -32.04 -40.23
CA SER A 134 -30.74 -31.00 -41.27
C SER A 134 -31.55 -31.38 -42.53
N PRO A 135 -32.03 -30.38 -43.31
CA PRO A 135 -31.42 -30.09 -44.63
C PRO A 135 -31.36 -28.60 -45.06
N TYR A 136 -30.51 -28.28 -46.06
CA TYR A 136 -30.35 -26.96 -46.72
C TYR A 136 -31.50 -26.60 -47.69
N PRO A 137 -31.73 -25.32 -48.04
CA PRO A 137 -31.09 -24.70 -49.23
C PRO A 137 -30.68 -23.21 -49.08
N ALA A 138 -29.98 -22.68 -50.09
CA ALA A 138 -29.52 -21.28 -50.16
C ALA A 138 -30.43 -20.39 -51.04
N VAL A 139 -30.33 -19.04 -50.89
CA VAL A 139 -30.21 -17.98 -51.94
C VAL A 139 -30.46 -16.58 -51.34
N SER A 140 -29.76 -15.57 -51.87
CA SER A 140 -29.67 -14.17 -51.42
C SER A 140 -30.86 -13.26 -51.81
N PRO A 141 -30.89 -12.02 -51.27
CA PRO A 141 -31.28 -10.84 -52.05
C PRO A 141 -30.25 -9.68 -52.01
N TYR A 142 -30.09 -9.00 -53.15
CA TYR A 142 -29.35 -7.73 -53.35
C TYR A 142 -30.30 -6.51 -53.23
N PRO A 143 -29.82 -5.24 -53.09
CA PRO A 143 -29.39 -4.43 -54.26
C PRO A 143 -28.13 -3.56 -54.03
N ALA A 144 -27.54 -3.10 -55.13
CA ALA A 144 -26.39 -2.18 -55.17
C ALA A 144 -26.82 -0.70 -55.35
N GLY A 145 -25.98 0.26 -54.94
CA GLY A 145 -26.16 1.66 -55.35
C GLY A 145 -25.32 2.73 -54.62
N SER A 146 -24.52 3.47 -55.39
CA SER A 146 -23.99 4.83 -55.13
C SER A 146 -23.17 5.15 -53.87
N SER A 147 -21.89 5.46 -54.10
CA SER A 147 -21.00 6.27 -53.24
C SER A 147 -20.82 7.68 -53.84
N PRO A 148 -20.55 8.72 -53.03
CA PRO A 148 -20.00 9.98 -53.55
C PRO A 148 -18.72 10.47 -52.83
N TYR A 149 -17.59 10.46 -53.57
CA TYR A 149 -16.44 11.40 -53.51
C TYR A 149 -15.49 11.41 -52.27
N PRO A 150 -14.22 11.90 -52.40
CA PRO A 150 -13.22 11.50 -53.40
C PRO A 150 -11.76 11.38 -52.86
N GLY A 151 -10.88 10.65 -53.56
CA GLY A 151 -9.43 10.62 -53.31
C GLY A 151 -8.60 11.63 -54.14
N PRO A 152 -7.34 11.91 -53.77
CA PRO A 152 -6.43 12.79 -54.52
C PRO A 152 -5.74 12.08 -55.70
N ARG A 153 -5.30 12.90 -56.68
CA ARG A 153 -4.78 12.50 -58.01
C ARG A 153 -3.26 12.30 -58.06
N SER A 154 -2.78 11.71 -59.16
CA SER A 154 -1.36 11.61 -59.53
C SER A 154 -1.04 12.25 -60.90
N SER A 155 0.26 12.41 -61.18
CA SER A 155 0.93 12.63 -62.49
C SER A 155 1.07 14.10 -63.01
N PRO A 156 2.09 14.43 -63.84
CA PRO A 156 3.07 13.55 -64.53
C PRO A 156 4.57 13.91 -64.41
N TYR A 157 5.43 13.02 -64.94
CA TYR A 157 6.90 13.10 -65.11
C TYR A 157 7.37 14.08 -66.23
N PRO A 158 8.67 14.43 -66.30
CA PRO A 158 9.64 13.66 -67.10
C PRO A 158 10.92 13.27 -66.31
N GLY A 159 11.59 12.18 -66.68
CA GLY A 159 12.75 11.65 -65.94
C GLY A 159 14.02 11.44 -66.77
N VAL A 160 15.14 11.15 -66.08
CA VAL A 160 16.40 10.60 -66.61
C VAL A 160 17.00 9.66 -65.55
N SER A 161 17.68 8.60 -65.96
CA SER A 161 18.39 7.61 -65.12
C SER A 161 19.87 7.51 -65.55
N PRO A 162 20.75 6.75 -64.88
CA PRO A 162 20.87 6.40 -63.46
C PRO A 162 22.30 6.66 -62.90
N ASN A 163 22.56 6.17 -61.67
CA ASN A 163 23.81 5.52 -61.21
C ASN A 163 24.73 6.27 -60.20
N SER A 164 25.44 5.44 -59.41
CA SER A 164 26.64 5.66 -58.58
C SER A 164 26.60 6.53 -57.30
N SER A 165 26.96 5.84 -56.20
CA SER A 165 27.96 6.17 -55.17
C SER A 165 27.76 7.28 -54.12
N GLU A 166 28.00 6.83 -52.88
CA GLU A 166 28.69 7.52 -51.76
C GLU A 166 27.93 8.51 -50.86
N SER A 167 28.34 8.50 -49.59
CA SER A 167 27.96 9.41 -48.50
C SER A 167 28.30 10.87 -48.83
N PRO A 168 27.70 11.86 -48.14
CA PRO A 168 28.54 12.57 -47.16
C PRO A 168 27.81 13.20 -45.95
N TYR A 169 28.54 13.33 -44.84
CA TYR A 169 28.38 14.49 -43.93
C TYR A 169 28.97 15.75 -44.58
N PRO A 170 28.35 16.93 -44.42
CA PRO A 170 29.07 18.21 -44.52
C PRO A 170 29.08 19.01 -43.20
N PRO A 171 29.97 20.03 -43.06
CA PRO A 171 30.46 20.46 -41.74
C PRO A 171 30.06 21.91 -41.35
N ALA A 172 30.61 22.36 -40.21
CA ALA A 172 30.38 23.68 -39.61
C ALA A 172 31.05 24.87 -40.34
N GLY A 173 30.48 26.08 -40.17
CA GLY A 173 31.28 27.32 -40.26
C GLY A 173 30.57 28.63 -40.66
N SER A 174 30.81 29.67 -39.84
CA SER A 174 30.76 31.12 -40.14
C SER A 174 29.42 31.91 -40.13
N SER A 175 29.44 33.01 -39.36
CA SER A 175 28.43 34.08 -39.29
C SER A 175 28.53 35.08 -40.45
N PRO A 176 27.57 36.03 -40.53
CA PRO A 176 28.00 37.44 -40.51
C PRO A 176 27.13 38.35 -39.62
N TYR A 177 27.79 39.29 -38.93
CA TYR A 177 27.17 40.50 -38.36
C TYR A 177 27.02 41.59 -39.44
N PRO A 178 26.24 42.64 -39.16
CA PRO A 178 26.86 43.96 -39.13
C PRO A 178 26.58 44.73 -37.81
N ALA A 179 27.49 45.65 -37.47
CA ALA A 179 27.43 46.47 -36.25
C ALA A 179 27.26 47.96 -36.59
N VAL A 180 26.63 48.76 -35.71
CA VAL A 180 26.91 50.19 -35.44
C VAL A 180 26.34 50.55 -34.05
N SER A 181 27.07 51.38 -33.28
CA SER A 181 26.66 52.09 -32.04
C SER A 181 26.74 53.62 -32.31
N PRO A 182 26.30 54.60 -31.44
CA PRO A 182 26.06 54.50 -30.00
C PRO A 182 24.85 55.31 -29.43
N ASN A 183 24.77 55.36 -28.10
CA ASN A 183 23.81 56.10 -27.24
C ASN A 183 23.85 57.63 -27.45
N PRO A 184 22.76 58.38 -27.17
CA PRO A 184 22.85 59.30 -26.02
C PRO A 184 21.55 59.53 -25.20
N SER A 185 21.75 60.07 -23.99
CA SER A 185 20.76 60.49 -23.00
C SER A 185 19.77 61.57 -23.48
N GLY A 186 18.54 61.55 -22.95
CA GLY A 186 17.56 62.63 -23.11
C GLY A 186 16.38 62.54 -22.12
N SER A 187 16.35 63.43 -21.13
CA SER A 187 15.23 63.58 -20.17
C SER A 187 14.17 64.52 -20.72
N LEU A 188 12.89 64.33 -20.35
CA LEU A 188 11.87 65.40 -20.30
C LEU A 188 10.61 64.92 -19.53
N TYR A 189 10.32 65.59 -18.41
CA TYR A 189 9.00 65.56 -17.73
C TYR A 189 8.04 66.58 -18.37
N PRO A 190 6.74 66.57 -18.00
CA PRO A 190 6.32 67.61 -17.07
C PRO A 190 5.41 67.16 -15.90
N ALA A 191 5.52 67.96 -14.84
CA ALA A 191 4.58 68.30 -13.76
C ALA A 191 3.08 67.95 -13.94
N GLY A 192 2.27 67.72 -12.90
CA GLY A 192 2.36 67.86 -11.43
C GLY A 192 1.11 67.16 -10.83
N SER A 193 0.74 67.19 -9.54
CA SER A 193 1.08 68.04 -8.39
C SER A 193 0.68 67.34 -7.08
N SER A 194 1.43 67.49 -5.98
CA SER A 194 1.01 67.04 -4.63
C SER A 194 -0.03 67.99 -4.00
N PRO A 195 -0.72 67.59 -2.91
CA PRO A 195 -0.15 67.84 -1.58
C PRO A 195 -0.36 66.74 -0.52
N TYR A 196 0.59 66.64 0.43
CA TYR A 196 0.43 66.00 1.76
C TYR A 196 -0.11 67.02 2.79
N PRO A 197 -0.56 66.63 4.01
CA PRO A 197 0.31 66.34 5.17
C PRO A 197 0.03 64.94 5.81
N ALA A 198 0.98 64.19 6.41
CA ALA A 198 1.72 64.38 7.69
C ALA A 198 0.82 64.31 8.95
N GLY A 199 1.16 63.65 10.09
CA GLY A 199 2.23 62.70 10.49
C GLY A 199 1.61 61.57 11.35
N SER A 200 2.21 60.89 12.35
CA SER A 200 3.55 60.88 12.98
C SER A 200 3.63 59.69 13.97
N SER A 201 4.77 59.00 14.09
CA SER A 201 5.08 58.04 15.19
C SER A 201 5.11 58.73 16.57
N PRO A 202 4.84 58.04 17.72
CA PRO A 202 5.75 57.03 18.29
C PRO A 202 5.14 55.84 19.09
N TYR A 203 6.01 54.85 19.37
CA TYR A 203 5.89 53.78 20.40
C TYR A 203 5.82 54.35 21.84
N PRO A 204 5.39 53.61 22.92
CA PRO A 204 5.73 52.21 23.21
C PRO A 204 4.67 51.31 23.90
N ALA A 205 5.10 50.09 24.27
CA ALA A 205 4.33 48.97 24.82
C ALA A 205 3.83 49.14 26.27
N VAL A 206 2.79 48.36 26.66
CA VAL A 206 2.59 47.65 27.95
C VAL A 206 1.43 46.64 27.82
N SER A 207 1.58 45.43 28.36
CA SER A 207 0.50 44.46 28.70
C SER A 207 0.28 44.51 30.23
N PRO A 208 -0.90 44.21 30.85
CA PRO A 208 -1.64 42.96 30.61
C PRO A 208 -3.18 42.90 30.90
N ASN A 209 -3.76 41.76 30.52
CA ASN A 209 -4.87 41.01 31.16
C ASN A 209 -6.38 41.43 31.10
N SER A 210 -7.18 40.36 30.96
CA SER A 210 -8.56 40.11 31.42
C SER A 210 -9.81 40.65 30.69
N SER A 211 -10.58 39.69 30.17
CA SER A 211 -12.07 39.54 30.15
C SER A 211 -12.98 40.57 29.49
N GLY A 212 -13.80 40.11 28.52
CA GLY A 212 -15.03 40.77 28.08
C GLY A 212 -15.56 40.27 26.73
N SER A 213 -16.65 39.50 26.72
CA SER A 213 -17.28 38.95 25.50
C SER A 213 -17.94 40.02 24.61
N SER A 214 -17.82 39.90 23.28
CA SER A 214 -18.81 40.43 22.32
C SER A 214 -18.58 39.90 20.88
N TYR A 215 -19.62 39.27 20.31
CA TYR A 215 -19.86 39.21 18.84
C TYR A 215 -20.35 40.59 18.35
N PRO A 216 -20.46 40.94 17.04
CA PRO A 216 -20.46 40.12 15.79
C PRO A 216 -19.53 40.76 14.69
N PRO A 217 -19.74 40.70 13.35
CA PRO A 217 -20.55 39.82 12.48
C PRO A 217 -19.74 39.07 11.39
N GLY A 218 -20.41 38.24 10.58
CA GLY A 218 -19.76 37.29 9.67
C GLY A 218 -19.23 37.82 8.34
N SER A 219 -18.39 37.00 7.70
CA SER A 219 -17.89 37.16 6.33
C SER A 219 -17.58 35.79 5.71
N HIS A 220 -17.98 35.58 4.45
CA HIS A 220 -17.79 34.32 3.72
C HIS A 220 -16.33 33.85 3.66
N PRO A 221 -16.04 32.54 3.86
CA PRO A 221 -14.70 32.00 3.63
C PRO A 221 -14.43 31.87 2.12
N SER A 222 -13.64 32.79 1.57
CA SER A 222 -12.97 32.57 0.29
C SER A 222 -11.76 31.66 0.53
N GLN A 223 -11.72 30.51 -0.14
CA GLN A 223 -10.65 29.51 -0.03
C GLN A 223 -9.28 30.12 -0.38
N LEU A 224 -8.42 30.31 0.63
CA LEU A 224 -7.01 30.68 0.45
C LEU A 224 -6.16 29.42 0.50
N PHE A 225 -5.88 28.83 -0.68
CA PHE A 225 -4.82 27.84 -0.82
C PHE A 225 -3.47 28.46 -0.47
N SER A 226 -2.89 28.01 0.65
CA SER A 226 -1.54 28.40 1.07
C SER A 226 -0.51 27.60 0.27
N TYR A 227 0.21 28.25 -0.64
CA TYR A 227 1.26 27.63 -1.44
C TYR A 227 2.57 27.47 -0.65
N PRO A 228 3.30 26.35 -0.81
CA PRO A 228 4.60 26.17 -0.15
C PRO A 228 5.67 27.10 -0.74
N THR A 229 6.45 27.72 0.14
CA THR A 229 7.54 28.65 -0.21
C THR A 229 8.71 27.90 -0.87
N SER A 230 9.43 28.58 -1.78
CA SER A 230 10.34 28.03 -2.80
C SER A 230 11.64 27.32 -2.36
N ARG A 231 11.66 26.51 -1.29
CA ARG A 231 12.90 25.87 -0.78
C ARG A 231 13.00 24.35 -0.87
N GLN A 232 11.96 23.65 -1.31
CA GLN A 232 12.04 22.20 -1.58
C GLN A 232 11.24 21.85 -2.84
N LEU A 233 11.94 21.68 -3.97
CA LEU A 233 11.45 20.88 -5.08
C LEU A 233 11.99 19.45 -4.86
N PRO A 234 11.15 18.44 -4.60
CA PRO A 234 11.58 17.06 -4.65
C PRO A 234 11.97 16.78 -6.10
N ASN A 235 13.24 16.46 -6.31
CA ASN A 235 13.82 16.35 -7.64
C ASN A 235 14.61 15.04 -7.68
N MET A 236 14.37 14.21 -8.70
CA MET A 236 15.06 12.94 -8.98
C MET A 236 16.60 13.07 -8.95
N ALA A 237 17.10 14.29 -9.09
CA ALA A 237 18.49 14.72 -8.91
C ALA A 237 19.18 14.41 -7.57
N ASN A 238 18.47 14.54 -6.45
CA ASN A 238 19.06 14.67 -5.11
C ASN A 238 18.53 13.62 -4.12
N TYR A 239 17.81 12.61 -4.60
CA TYR A 239 17.21 11.61 -3.74
C TYR A 239 18.18 10.44 -3.45
N LEU A 240 18.60 10.32 -2.19
CA LEU A 240 19.34 9.14 -1.71
C LEU A 240 18.35 8.00 -1.45
N GLY A 241 18.25 7.08 -2.41
CA GLY A 241 17.48 5.84 -2.25
C GLY A 241 17.92 5.05 -1.02
N GLU A 242 16.96 4.50 -0.27
CA GLU A 242 17.25 3.50 0.76
C GLU A 242 16.50 2.20 0.48
N GLY A 243 17.26 1.11 0.36
CA GLY A 243 16.73 -0.25 0.29
C GLY A 243 16.21 -0.72 1.65
N THR A 244 15.12 -1.49 1.61
CA THR A 244 14.66 -2.30 2.74
C THR A 244 15.61 -3.46 3.01
N VAL A 245 16.14 -4.11 1.97
CA VAL A 245 17.16 -5.16 2.11
C VAL A 245 18.55 -4.53 2.20
N LYS A 246 19.34 -4.98 3.19
CA LYS A 246 20.68 -4.47 3.51
C LYS A 246 21.64 -5.64 3.77
N SER A 247 22.95 -5.36 3.72
CA SER A 247 23.99 -6.34 4.05
C SER A 247 23.80 -6.89 5.47
N TYR A 248 23.60 -8.21 5.58
CA TYR A 248 23.42 -8.87 6.86
C TYR A 248 24.73 -8.84 7.69
N PRO A 249 24.69 -8.43 8.97
CA PRO A 249 25.87 -8.37 9.81
C PRO A 249 26.39 -9.78 10.16
N ASN A 250 27.71 -9.91 10.34
CA ASN A 250 28.38 -11.17 10.71
C ASN A 250 28.12 -12.35 9.75
N PHE A 251 27.87 -12.05 8.48
CA PHE A 251 27.59 -13.03 7.42
C PHE A 251 28.73 -14.05 7.21
N ASP A 252 28.36 -15.35 7.22
CA ASP A 252 29.19 -16.46 6.73
C ASP A 252 28.40 -17.26 5.68
N PRO A 253 28.81 -17.25 4.40
CA PRO A 253 28.05 -17.91 3.33
C PRO A 253 27.95 -19.43 3.49
N ARG A 254 28.82 -20.06 4.32
CA ARG A 254 28.80 -21.51 4.56
C ARG A 254 27.66 -21.89 5.49
N ILE A 255 27.38 -21.09 6.51
CA ILE A 255 26.28 -21.32 7.46
C ILE A 255 24.94 -21.20 6.73
N ASP A 256 24.81 -20.18 5.89
CA ASP A 256 23.61 -19.98 5.06
C ASP A 256 23.45 -21.08 4.00
N ALA A 257 24.54 -21.53 3.37
CA ALA A 257 24.51 -22.66 2.45
C ALA A 257 24.12 -23.98 3.15
N GLU A 258 24.58 -24.20 4.39
CA GLU A 258 24.17 -25.34 5.23
C GLU A 258 22.68 -25.27 5.61
N ALA A 259 22.19 -24.08 5.97
CA ALA A 259 20.78 -23.85 6.28
C ALA A 259 19.89 -24.13 5.06
N LEU A 260 20.21 -23.58 3.89
CA LEU A 260 19.49 -23.84 2.64
C LEU A 260 19.59 -25.31 2.21
N ARG A 261 20.75 -25.95 2.36
CA ARG A 261 20.89 -27.38 2.06
C ARG A 261 20.02 -28.24 2.96
N LYS A 262 19.88 -27.87 4.24
CA LYS A 262 18.98 -28.54 5.19
C LYS A 262 17.51 -28.31 4.84
N ALA A 263 17.15 -27.08 4.44
CA ALA A 263 15.79 -26.73 4.04
C ALA A 263 15.30 -27.52 2.82
N MET A 264 16.20 -27.77 1.86
CA MET A 264 15.97 -28.58 0.65
C MET A 264 16.39 -30.06 0.84
N LYS A 265 16.13 -30.66 2.01
CA LYS A 265 16.52 -32.06 2.28
C LYS A 265 15.43 -32.84 2.99
N GLY A 266 14.73 -33.67 2.21
CA GLY A 266 13.81 -34.66 2.73
C GLY A 266 12.66 -34.89 1.77
N PHE A 267 11.47 -35.11 2.32
CA PHE A 267 10.22 -35.01 1.59
C PHE A 267 9.57 -33.67 1.94
N GLY A 268 9.35 -32.82 0.94
CA GLY A 268 8.97 -31.42 1.14
C GLY A 268 10.16 -30.51 1.45
N THR A 269 9.90 -29.20 1.42
CA THR A 269 10.90 -28.13 1.46
C THR A 269 10.57 -27.17 2.60
N ASP A 270 11.56 -26.75 3.40
CA ASP A 270 11.35 -25.73 4.45
C ASP A 270 11.42 -24.32 3.85
N GLU A 271 10.29 -23.86 3.29
CA GLU A 271 10.26 -22.56 2.62
C GLU A 271 10.44 -21.38 3.59
N LYS A 272 10.12 -21.56 4.88
CA LYS A 272 10.36 -20.54 5.92
C LYS A 272 11.86 -20.34 6.14
N ALA A 273 12.64 -21.42 6.19
CA ALA A 273 14.10 -21.33 6.25
C ALA A 273 14.72 -20.74 4.97
N ILE A 274 14.14 -21.02 3.79
CA ILE A 274 14.58 -20.38 2.54
C ILE A 274 14.32 -18.87 2.57
N ILE A 275 13.13 -18.42 2.99
CA ILE A 275 12.80 -17.00 3.12
C ILE A 275 13.70 -16.32 4.16
N SER A 276 13.85 -16.90 5.36
CA SER A 276 14.58 -16.27 6.46
C SER A 276 16.08 -16.09 6.18
N VAL A 277 16.66 -16.92 5.30
CA VAL A 277 17.98 -16.69 4.72
C VAL A 277 17.88 -15.69 3.57
N LEU A 278 17.22 -16.02 2.45
CA LEU A 278 17.40 -15.30 1.19
C LEU A 278 16.78 -13.89 1.16
N ALA A 279 15.67 -13.65 1.86
CA ALA A 279 15.09 -12.30 1.93
C ALA A 279 15.93 -11.34 2.81
N ASN A 280 16.71 -11.90 3.76
CA ASN A 280 17.52 -11.14 4.74
C ASN A 280 19.01 -11.08 4.36
N ARG A 281 19.35 -11.21 3.09
CA ARG A 281 20.72 -11.08 2.55
C ARG A 281 20.65 -10.15 1.35
N ASP A 282 21.61 -9.26 1.18
CA ASP A 282 21.74 -8.51 -0.08
C ASP A 282 22.14 -9.44 -1.24
N ASN A 283 22.04 -8.98 -2.49
CA ASN A 283 22.36 -9.83 -3.63
C ASN A 283 23.83 -10.29 -3.64
N ALA A 284 24.78 -9.47 -3.18
CA ALA A 284 26.19 -9.85 -3.11
C ALA A 284 26.40 -11.04 -2.15
N GLN A 285 25.73 -11.01 -0.99
CA GLN A 285 25.70 -12.11 -0.03
C GLN A 285 25.03 -13.35 -0.63
N ARG A 286 23.89 -13.23 -1.33
CA ARG A 286 23.24 -14.35 -2.04
C ARG A 286 24.18 -15.02 -3.06
N VAL A 287 24.97 -14.24 -3.80
CA VAL A 287 26.00 -14.78 -4.72
C VAL A 287 27.06 -15.56 -3.96
N TYR A 288 27.57 -15.06 -2.83
CA TYR A 288 28.53 -15.81 -2.00
C TYR A 288 27.94 -17.09 -1.41
N ILE A 289 26.65 -17.11 -1.04
CA ILE A 289 25.95 -18.32 -0.58
C ILE A 289 25.93 -19.36 -1.70
N GLY A 290 25.60 -18.97 -2.94
CA GLY A 290 25.63 -19.87 -4.10
C GLY A 290 27.02 -20.48 -4.34
N VAL A 291 28.08 -19.68 -4.23
CA VAL A 291 29.47 -20.16 -4.34
C VAL A 291 29.82 -21.15 -3.21
N ALA A 292 29.45 -20.84 -1.96
CA ALA A 292 29.70 -21.74 -0.83
C ALA A 292 28.91 -23.07 -0.96
N PHE A 293 27.65 -23.01 -1.37
CA PHE A 293 26.82 -24.18 -1.63
C PHE A 293 27.45 -25.10 -2.71
N LYS A 294 27.98 -24.50 -3.78
CA LYS A 294 28.70 -25.22 -4.85
C LYS A 294 29.98 -25.89 -4.33
N GLN A 295 30.74 -25.22 -3.47
CA GLN A 295 31.97 -25.76 -2.88
C GLN A 295 31.69 -26.88 -1.85
N LEU A 296 30.67 -26.74 -1.02
CA LEU A 296 30.33 -27.71 0.04
C LEU A 296 29.63 -28.96 -0.51
N TYR A 297 28.80 -28.84 -1.55
CA TYR A 297 27.92 -29.92 -2.01
C TYR A 297 28.09 -30.33 -3.48
N GLY A 298 28.90 -29.61 -4.27
CA GLY A 298 29.06 -29.85 -5.71
C GLY A 298 27.85 -29.48 -6.58
N LYS A 299 26.73 -29.11 -5.96
CA LYS A 299 25.44 -28.76 -6.58
C LYS A 299 25.34 -27.26 -6.86
N ASP A 300 24.59 -26.89 -7.89
CA ASP A 300 24.22 -25.49 -8.07
C ASP A 300 23.01 -25.13 -7.18
N LEU A 301 23.04 -23.96 -6.54
CA LEU A 301 21.99 -23.53 -5.62
C LEU A 301 20.71 -23.09 -6.35
N ILE A 302 20.85 -22.46 -7.53
CA ILE A 302 19.71 -21.99 -8.32
C ILE A 302 18.99 -23.20 -8.93
N ASP A 303 19.72 -24.21 -9.41
CA ASP A 303 19.13 -25.47 -9.88
C ASP A 303 18.43 -26.25 -8.75
N ASP A 304 19.06 -26.36 -7.57
CA ASP A 304 18.44 -27.03 -6.42
C ASP A 304 17.15 -26.30 -5.99
N LEU A 305 17.19 -24.96 -5.81
CA LEU A 305 16.01 -24.15 -5.48
C LEU A 305 14.91 -24.30 -6.53
N LYS A 306 15.25 -24.29 -7.82
CA LYS A 306 14.30 -24.46 -8.93
C LYS A 306 13.67 -25.86 -8.96
N SER A 307 14.36 -26.87 -8.46
CA SER A 307 13.82 -28.24 -8.37
C SER A 307 12.88 -28.47 -7.17
N GLU A 308 12.97 -27.61 -6.16
CA GLU A 308 12.24 -27.72 -4.89
C GLU A 308 11.05 -26.76 -4.81
N LEU A 309 11.12 -25.61 -5.50
CA LEU A 309 10.09 -24.56 -5.47
C LEU A 309 9.18 -24.62 -6.70
N SER A 310 8.01 -23.96 -6.62
CA SER A 310 7.12 -23.77 -7.76
C SER A 310 6.31 -22.47 -7.69
N GLY A 311 5.81 -22.02 -8.84
CA GLY A 311 4.90 -20.87 -8.96
C GLY A 311 5.55 -19.53 -8.59
N ASN A 312 4.74 -18.56 -8.16
CA ASN A 312 5.22 -17.20 -7.87
C ASN A 312 6.29 -17.17 -6.77
N PHE A 313 6.29 -18.14 -5.85
CA PHE A 313 7.33 -18.27 -4.83
C PHE A 313 8.68 -18.71 -5.41
N GLU A 314 8.70 -19.66 -6.37
CA GLU A 314 9.90 -19.96 -7.17
C GLU A 314 10.39 -18.70 -7.88
N GLN A 315 9.49 -17.96 -8.54
CA GLN A 315 9.85 -16.77 -9.31
C GLN A 315 10.52 -15.69 -8.44
N VAL A 316 9.97 -15.36 -7.27
CA VAL A 316 10.60 -14.40 -6.34
C VAL A 316 11.98 -14.89 -5.90
N ILE A 317 12.08 -16.14 -5.41
CA ILE A 317 13.33 -16.67 -4.87
C ILE A 317 14.42 -16.73 -5.94
N LEU A 318 14.10 -17.21 -7.15
CA LEU A 318 15.08 -17.24 -8.26
C LEU A 318 15.45 -15.82 -8.73
N ALA A 319 14.51 -14.87 -8.74
CA ALA A 319 14.80 -13.48 -9.09
C ALA A 319 15.74 -12.80 -8.08
N LEU A 320 15.57 -13.05 -6.77
CA LEU A 320 16.46 -12.54 -5.71
C LEU A 320 17.92 -13.03 -5.85
N MET A 321 18.10 -14.26 -6.34
CA MET A 321 19.42 -14.87 -6.55
C MET A 321 20.17 -14.26 -7.74
N LEU A 322 19.47 -13.56 -8.65
CA LEU A 322 20.08 -12.87 -9.78
C LEU A 322 20.46 -11.43 -9.40
N PRO A 323 21.64 -10.93 -9.82
CA PRO A 323 21.95 -9.50 -9.76
C PRO A 323 20.85 -8.68 -10.44
N THR A 324 20.50 -7.53 -9.87
CA THR A 324 19.34 -6.72 -10.31
C THR A 324 19.34 -6.44 -11.81
N HIS A 325 20.51 -6.15 -12.40
CA HIS A 325 20.64 -5.88 -13.84
C HIS A 325 20.56 -7.13 -14.72
N ASP A 326 20.99 -8.30 -14.22
CA ASP A 326 20.80 -9.61 -14.88
C ASP A 326 19.33 -10.04 -14.85
N TYR A 327 18.66 -9.81 -13.72
CA TYR A 327 17.22 -10.02 -13.59
C TYR A 327 16.46 -9.11 -14.56
N LEU A 328 16.70 -7.80 -14.54
CA LEU A 328 16.04 -6.84 -15.46
C LEU A 328 16.36 -7.12 -16.93
N ALA A 329 17.59 -7.52 -17.27
CA ALA A 329 17.92 -7.97 -18.63
C ALA A 329 17.14 -9.23 -19.03
N THR A 330 16.90 -10.16 -18.09
CA THR A 330 16.08 -11.35 -18.31
C THR A 330 14.60 -11.01 -18.49
N GLU A 331 14.05 -10.07 -17.71
CA GLU A 331 12.68 -9.58 -17.87
C GLU A 331 12.49 -8.88 -19.23
N LEU A 332 13.43 -8.01 -19.62
CA LEU A 332 13.45 -7.40 -20.95
C LEU A 332 13.56 -8.44 -22.07
N HIS A 333 14.33 -9.51 -21.87
CA HIS A 333 14.44 -10.58 -22.87
C HIS A 333 13.13 -11.37 -23.00
N LYS A 334 12.47 -11.71 -21.88
CA LYS A 334 11.13 -12.33 -21.88
C LYS A 334 10.11 -11.44 -22.60
N ALA A 335 10.12 -10.13 -22.31
CA ALA A 335 9.22 -9.15 -22.92
C ALA A 335 9.35 -9.03 -24.45
N ILE A 336 10.51 -9.40 -25.02
CA ILE A 336 10.79 -9.41 -26.46
C ILE A 336 10.71 -10.84 -27.06
N SER A 337 10.61 -11.89 -26.23
CA SER A 337 10.71 -13.28 -26.68
C SER A 337 9.37 -13.98 -26.67
N GLY A 338 8.65 -13.94 -27.80
CA GLY A 338 7.39 -14.67 -27.93
C GLY A 338 6.64 -14.39 -29.22
N ILE A 339 5.31 -14.51 -29.14
CA ILE A 339 4.39 -13.99 -30.15
C ILE A 339 3.82 -12.70 -29.56
N GLY A 340 4.25 -11.56 -30.11
CA GLY A 340 3.99 -10.24 -29.52
C GLY A 340 5.09 -9.82 -28.54
N THR A 341 5.06 -8.53 -28.21
CA THR A 341 5.99 -7.86 -27.30
C THR A 341 5.21 -7.44 -26.05
N ASP A 342 5.87 -7.35 -24.89
CA ASP A 342 5.32 -6.73 -23.68
C ASP A 342 5.88 -5.30 -23.57
N GLU A 343 5.17 -4.33 -24.16
CA GLU A 343 5.58 -2.93 -24.13
C GLU A 343 5.58 -2.35 -22.70
N ASP A 344 4.75 -2.87 -21.79
CA ASP A 344 4.63 -2.35 -20.42
C ASP A 344 5.88 -2.65 -19.58
N VAL A 345 6.50 -3.83 -19.76
CA VAL A 345 7.82 -4.17 -19.19
C VAL A 345 8.93 -3.34 -19.81
N LEU A 346 8.96 -3.21 -21.14
CA LEU A 346 9.96 -2.39 -21.84
C LEU A 346 9.93 -0.93 -21.37
N ILE A 347 8.73 -0.36 -21.26
CA ILE A 347 8.50 1.01 -20.80
C ILE A 347 8.90 1.17 -19.34
N GLU A 348 8.42 0.30 -18.44
CA GLU A 348 8.69 0.42 -17.01
C GLU A 348 10.19 0.39 -16.72
N VAL A 349 10.93 -0.52 -17.35
CA VAL A 349 12.38 -0.63 -17.12
C VAL A 349 13.10 0.54 -17.82
N LEU A 350 12.94 0.71 -19.13
CA LEU A 350 13.78 1.63 -19.90
C LEU A 350 13.47 3.10 -19.66
N CYS A 351 12.21 3.46 -19.37
CA CYS A 351 11.81 4.84 -19.13
C CYS A 351 11.97 5.30 -17.67
N SER A 352 12.26 4.38 -16.73
CA SER A 352 12.47 4.72 -15.31
C SER A 352 13.92 4.65 -14.83
N ARG A 353 14.85 4.04 -15.58
CA ARG A 353 16.24 3.82 -15.15
C ARG A 353 17.18 5.00 -15.45
N THR A 354 18.23 5.15 -14.64
CA THR A 354 19.34 6.09 -14.88
C THR A 354 20.29 5.58 -15.96
N ASN A 355 21.17 6.43 -16.50
CA ASN A 355 22.21 6.01 -17.46
C ASN A 355 23.04 4.84 -16.92
N GLN A 356 23.47 4.90 -15.66
CA GLN A 356 24.25 3.84 -15.00
C GLN A 356 23.46 2.52 -14.89
N GLU A 357 22.18 2.57 -14.48
CA GLU A 357 21.30 1.39 -14.44
C GLU A 357 21.13 0.80 -15.87
N ILE A 358 20.95 1.64 -16.90
CA ILE A 358 20.81 1.22 -18.31
C ILE A 358 22.10 0.59 -18.87
N TRP A 359 23.27 1.16 -18.59
CA TRP A 359 24.55 0.58 -19.05
C TRP A 359 24.80 -0.80 -18.45
N ALA A 360 24.52 -0.97 -17.15
CA ALA A 360 24.62 -2.27 -16.49
C ALA A 360 23.61 -3.31 -17.05
N ILE A 361 22.39 -2.88 -17.39
CA ILE A 361 21.40 -3.73 -18.07
C ILE A 361 21.88 -4.14 -19.47
N ASN A 362 22.43 -3.21 -20.27
CA ASN A 362 22.95 -3.50 -21.61
C ASN A 362 24.13 -4.49 -21.58
N GLU A 363 25.04 -4.34 -20.61
CA GLU A 363 26.15 -5.27 -20.40
C GLU A 363 25.62 -6.66 -20.02
N ALA A 364 24.69 -6.73 -19.05
CA ALA A 364 24.07 -7.97 -18.64
C ALA A 364 23.31 -8.67 -19.79
N TYR A 365 22.51 -7.93 -20.55
CA TYR A 365 21.76 -8.44 -21.71
C TYR A 365 22.71 -9.01 -22.77
N THR A 366 23.76 -8.28 -23.12
CA THR A 366 24.75 -8.72 -24.11
C THR A 366 25.49 -9.97 -23.64
N ARG A 367 25.84 -10.05 -22.35
CA ARG A 367 26.49 -11.21 -21.73
C ARG A 367 25.58 -12.45 -21.66
N LEU A 368 24.29 -12.28 -21.35
CA LEU A 368 23.34 -13.38 -21.18
C LEU A 368 22.82 -13.93 -22.52
N PHE A 369 22.57 -13.06 -23.51
CA PHE A 369 21.87 -13.43 -24.75
C PHE A 369 22.73 -13.34 -26.01
N GLY A 370 23.97 -12.84 -25.91
CA GLY A 370 24.92 -12.78 -27.04
C GLY A 370 24.59 -11.75 -28.12
N LYS A 371 23.60 -10.89 -27.87
CA LYS A 371 23.09 -9.84 -28.76
C LYS A 371 22.76 -8.58 -27.96
N SER A 372 22.83 -7.41 -28.59
CA SER A 372 22.55 -6.13 -27.93
C SER A 372 21.04 -5.89 -27.80
N LEU A 373 20.59 -5.46 -26.62
CA LEU A 373 19.20 -5.08 -26.34
C LEU A 373 18.61 -4.10 -27.38
N GLU A 374 19.39 -3.10 -27.81
CA GLU A 374 18.99 -2.13 -28.85
C GLU A 374 18.57 -2.81 -30.17
N SER A 375 19.28 -3.88 -30.58
CA SER A 375 18.97 -4.62 -31.81
C SER A 375 17.67 -5.40 -31.69
N ASP A 376 17.34 -5.88 -30.50
CA ASP A 376 16.11 -6.63 -30.24
C ASP A 376 14.90 -5.70 -30.14
N ILE A 377 15.02 -4.57 -29.42
CA ILE A 377 14.00 -3.50 -29.41
C ILE A 377 13.71 -3.03 -30.84
N LYS A 378 14.74 -2.89 -31.69
CA LYS A 378 14.58 -2.52 -33.11
C LYS A 378 13.90 -3.60 -33.96
N GLY A 379 14.01 -4.87 -33.58
CA GLY A 379 13.37 -5.99 -34.27
C GLY A 379 11.87 -6.09 -33.96
N ASP A 380 11.50 -5.87 -32.69
CA ASP A 380 10.15 -6.14 -32.17
C ASP A 380 9.24 -4.91 -32.13
N THR A 381 9.78 -3.72 -31.86
CA THR A 381 8.98 -2.49 -31.72
C THR A 381 9.03 -1.63 -32.98
N SER A 382 8.04 -0.77 -33.19
CA SER A 382 8.00 0.15 -34.35
C SER A 382 7.58 1.59 -34.00
N GLY A 383 7.71 2.49 -34.99
CA GLY A 383 7.21 3.86 -34.91
C GLY A 383 7.84 4.73 -33.81
N HIS A 384 7.04 5.62 -33.23
CA HIS A 384 7.52 6.55 -32.21
C HIS A 384 7.90 5.86 -30.89
N LEU A 385 7.24 4.74 -30.56
CA LEU A 385 7.61 3.92 -29.39
C LEU A 385 9.02 3.33 -29.55
N GLN A 386 9.31 2.70 -30.69
CA GLN A 386 10.65 2.20 -31.00
C GLN A 386 11.70 3.30 -30.84
N ARG A 387 11.42 4.51 -31.36
CA ARG A 387 12.33 5.65 -31.22
C ARG A 387 12.53 6.06 -29.76
N LEU A 388 11.48 6.08 -28.94
CA LEU A 388 11.56 6.36 -27.50
C LEU A 388 12.43 5.31 -26.80
N LEU A 389 12.09 4.02 -26.95
CA LEU A 389 12.76 2.90 -26.27
C LEU A 389 14.22 2.74 -26.71
N VAL A 390 14.52 2.91 -28.00
CA VAL A 390 15.91 2.94 -28.49
C VAL A 390 16.67 4.13 -27.90
N SER A 391 16.05 5.31 -27.80
CA SER A 391 16.72 6.48 -27.23
C SER A 391 17.05 6.27 -25.75
N THR A 392 16.10 5.76 -24.95
CA THR A 392 16.32 5.46 -23.54
C THR A 392 17.29 4.30 -23.32
N CYS A 393 17.26 3.25 -24.15
CA CYS A 393 18.17 2.11 -23.99
C CYS A 393 19.65 2.43 -24.30
N THR A 394 19.97 3.58 -24.92
CA THR A 394 21.38 3.99 -25.05
C THR A 394 22.02 4.40 -23.72
N GLY A 395 21.22 4.87 -22.74
CA GLY A 395 21.76 5.49 -21.53
C GLY A 395 22.61 6.74 -21.83
N CYS A 396 22.25 7.52 -22.86
CA CYS A 396 22.98 8.72 -23.26
C CYS A 396 22.23 10.03 -22.93
N ARG A 397 21.43 10.04 -21.85
CA ARG A 397 20.83 11.27 -21.32
C ARG A 397 21.93 12.20 -20.80
N SER A 398 21.78 13.51 -20.95
CA SER A 398 22.66 14.50 -20.32
C SER A 398 22.71 14.33 -18.79
N GLU A 399 23.88 14.53 -18.19
CA GLU A 399 24.07 14.59 -16.73
C GLU A 399 24.47 16.00 -16.26
N GLU A 400 24.35 17.00 -17.14
CA GLU A 400 24.69 18.38 -16.83
C GLU A 400 23.73 18.99 -15.77
N PRO A 401 24.23 19.90 -14.92
CA PRO A 401 23.41 20.63 -13.97
C PRO A 401 22.24 21.41 -14.62
N ALA A 402 21.19 21.67 -13.84
CA ALA A 402 20.05 22.46 -14.31
C ALA A 402 20.41 23.93 -14.60
N ASP A 403 20.18 24.36 -15.84
CA ASP A 403 20.18 25.77 -16.24
C ASP A 403 18.75 26.32 -16.19
N SER A 404 18.54 27.37 -15.37
CA SER A 404 17.22 27.98 -15.14
C SER A 404 16.72 28.85 -16.30
N ILE A 405 17.59 29.35 -17.17
CA ILE A 405 17.21 30.09 -18.38
C ILE A 405 16.77 29.08 -19.45
N ARG A 406 17.56 28.03 -19.66
CA ARG A 406 17.22 26.92 -20.56
C ARG A 406 15.93 26.24 -20.13
N ALA A 407 15.71 26.03 -18.83
CA ALA A 407 14.47 25.44 -18.31
C ALA A 407 13.21 26.19 -18.75
N LYS A 408 13.25 27.53 -18.74
CA LYS A 408 12.14 28.38 -19.21
C LYS A 408 11.94 28.28 -20.72
N GLN A 409 13.03 28.25 -21.48
CA GLN A 409 12.99 28.10 -22.94
C GLN A 409 12.44 26.72 -23.34
N THR A 410 12.86 25.66 -22.68
CA THR A 410 12.37 24.29 -22.89
C THR A 410 10.91 24.14 -22.42
N ALA A 411 10.49 24.83 -21.35
CA ALA A 411 9.11 24.86 -20.91
C ALA A 411 8.18 25.55 -21.92
N GLU A 412 8.61 26.69 -22.47
CA GLU A 412 7.91 27.36 -23.58
C GLU A 412 7.86 26.45 -24.81
N ALA A 413 8.95 25.76 -25.16
CA ALA A 413 8.97 24.81 -26.28
C ALA A 413 7.97 23.66 -26.10
N LEU A 414 7.86 23.08 -24.88
CA LEU A 414 6.84 22.06 -24.57
C LEU A 414 5.42 22.62 -24.64
N TYR A 415 5.20 23.88 -24.21
CA TYR A 415 3.90 24.53 -24.30
C TYR A 415 3.48 24.75 -25.76
N GLN A 416 4.38 25.30 -26.58
CA GLN A 416 4.15 25.51 -28.01
C GLN A 416 3.97 24.19 -28.78
N ALA A 417 4.69 23.13 -28.38
CA ALA A 417 4.56 21.80 -28.96
C ALA A 417 3.29 21.04 -28.55
N GLY A 418 2.63 21.42 -27.45
CA GLY A 418 1.42 20.78 -26.96
C GLY A 418 0.27 21.77 -26.81
N ALA A 419 0.05 22.26 -25.58
CA ALA A 419 -1.16 22.99 -25.19
C ALA A 419 -1.42 24.35 -25.89
N ALA A 420 -0.52 24.85 -26.73
CA ALA A 420 -0.75 26.02 -27.60
C ALA A 420 -1.39 25.67 -28.96
N GLN A 421 -1.42 24.39 -29.35
CA GLN A 421 -1.93 23.91 -30.64
C GLN A 421 -2.94 22.77 -30.48
N TRP A 422 -3.54 22.30 -31.58
CA TRP A 422 -4.43 21.14 -31.57
C TRP A 422 -3.65 19.88 -31.94
N GLY A 423 -3.60 18.91 -31.02
CA GLY A 423 -2.65 17.80 -31.07
C GLY A 423 -1.30 18.19 -30.46
N THR A 424 -0.36 17.25 -30.42
CA THR A 424 0.99 17.47 -29.86
C THR A 424 2.07 17.08 -30.86
N ASP A 425 3.19 17.81 -30.88
CA ASP A 425 4.41 17.38 -31.55
C ASP A 425 5.16 16.40 -30.64
N GLU A 426 4.89 15.10 -30.82
CA GLU A 426 5.53 14.06 -30.03
C GLU A 426 7.04 13.94 -30.33
N SER A 427 7.52 14.50 -31.44
CA SER A 427 8.96 14.52 -31.74
C SER A 427 9.70 15.54 -30.87
N VAL A 428 9.11 16.71 -30.61
CA VAL A 428 9.64 17.69 -29.66
C VAL A 428 9.61 17.12 -28.25
N PHE A 429 8.46 16.59 -27.80
CA PHE A 429 8.36 15.95 -26.47
C PHE A 429 9.38 14.83 -26.29
N ASN A 430 9.50 13.91 -27.26
CA ASN A 430 10.51 12.84 -27.21
C ASN A 430 11.93 13.42 -27.09
N SER A 431 12.30 14.36 -27.97
CA SER A 431 13.65 14.94 -28.00
C SER A 431 14.06 15.60 -26.68
N ILE A 432 13.12 16.25 -25.99
CA ILE A 432 13.35 16.88 -24.68
C ILE A 432 13.40 15.81 -23.58
N LEU A 433 12.38 14.94 -23.51
CA LEU A 433 12.20 13.98 -22.42
C LEU A 433 13.29 12.91 -22.35
N VAL A 434 13.93 12.52 -23.47
CA VAL A 434 15.01 11.51 -23.45
C VAL A 434 16.42 12.10 -23.32
N ALA A 435 16.65 13.31 -23.84
CA ALA A 435 18.01 13.87 -23.92
C ALA A 435 18.39 14.73 -22.70
N GLU A 436 17.44 15.48 -22.13
CA GLU A 436 17.76 16.43 -21.05
C GLU A 436 18.03 15.76 -19.71
N SER A 437 18.90 16.35 -18.89
CA SER A 437 19.20 15.80 -17.56
C SER A 437 17.96 15.82 -16.67
N LEU A 438 17.88 14.88 -15.73
CA LEU A 438 16.73 14.78 -14.81
C LEU A 438 16.57 16.07 -13.98
N GLN A 439 17.72 16.67 -13.61
CA GLN A 439 17.82 18.00 -13.01
C GLN A 439 17.18 19.09 -13.90
N GLN A 440 17.58 19.13 -15.18
CA GLN A 440 17.06 20.09 -16.15
C GLN A 440 15.56 19.89 -16.40
N LEU A 441 15.08 18.64 -16.50
CA LEU A 441 13.67 18.32 -16.72
C LEU A 441 12.80 18.75 -15.54
N ALA A 442 13.20 18.49 -14.29
CA ALA A 442 12.43 18.93 -13.12
C ALA A 442 12.30 20.47 -13.06
N HIS A 443 13.36 21.21 -13.36
CA HIS A 443 13.29 22.68 -13.49
C HIS A 443 12.39 23.12 -14.66
N THR A 444 12.44 22.39 -15.78
CA THR A 444 11.59 22.63 -16.96
C THR A 444 10.11 22.40 -16.64
N PHE A 445 9.79 21.32 -15.93
CA PHE A 445 8.42 20.97 -15.54
C PHE A 445 7.84 21.98 -14.56
N TYR A 446 8.65 22.46 -13.61
CA TYR A 446 8.26 23.51 -12.67
C TYR A 446 7.93 24.84 -13.39
N GLU A 447 8.72 25.24 -14.37
CA GLU A 447 8.42 26.44 -15.18
C GLU A 447 7.25 26.21 -16.16
N TYR A 448 7.07 24.99 -16.69
CA TYR A 448 5.90 24.62 -17.50
C TYR A 448 4.60 24.69 -16.69
N GLN A 449 4.62 24.22 -15.44
CA GLN A 449 3.45 24.29 -14.55
C GLN A 449 3.09 25.73 -14.20
N LYS A 450 4.07 26.63 -14.02
CA LYS A 450 3.82 28.07 -13.87
C LYS A 450 3.19 28.69 -15.12
N LEU A 451 3.66 28.29 -16.30
CA LEU A 451 3.21 28.84 -17.58
C LEU A 451 1.78 28.41 -17.92
N THR A 452 1.42 27.16 -17.61
CA THR A 452 0.18 26.53 -18.11
C THR A 452 -0.86 26.22 -17.05
N GLY A 453 -0.49 26.20 -15.76
CA GLY A 453 -1.32 25.71 -14.66
C GLY A 453 -1.47 24.18 -14.59
N LYS A 454 -0.87 23.42 -15.52
CA LYS A 454 -0.92 21.95 -15.59
C LYS A 454 0.49 21.34 -15.47
N THR A 455 0.60 20.13 -14.95
CA THR A 455 1.89 19.40 -15.00
C THR A 455 2.18 18.88 -16.41
N VAL A 456 3.45 18.52 -16.67
CA VAL A 456 3.82 17.88 -17.95
C VAL A 456 3.19 16.49 -18.06
N ALA A 457 3.08 15.74 -16.95
CA ALA A 457 2.33 14.49 -16.91
C ALA A 457 0.86 14.67 -17.33
N GLN A 458 0.16 15.69 -16.81
CA GLN A 458 -1.22 16.01 -17.19
C GLN A 458 -1.36 16.40 -18.68
N ALA A 459 -0.37 17.10 -19.24
CA ALA A 459 -0.37 17.46 -20.66
C ALA A 459 -0.21 16.23 -21.57
N ILE A 460 0.75 15.35 -21.26
CA ILE A 460 0.93 14.05 -21.94
C ILE A 460 -0.33 13.19 -21.83
N GLU A 461 -0.97 13.19 -20.66
CA GLU A 461 -2.15 12.38 -20.40
C GLU A 461 -3.39 12.82 -21.19
N GLY A 462 -3.56 14.12 -21.43
CA GLY A 462 -4.67 14.67 -22.23
C GLY A 462 -4.50 14.53 -23.74
N GLU A 463 -3.28 14.68 -24.26
CA GLU A 463 -3.04 14.87 -25.70
C GLU A 463 -2.49 13.64 -26.44
N MET A 464 -1.91 12.66 -25.74
CA MET A 464 -1.28 11.48 -26.35
C MET A 464 -2.10 10.19 -26.14
N SER A 465 -1.74 9.12 -26.87
CA SER A 465 -2.37 7.80 -26.73
C SER A 465 -1.39 6.64 -26.93
N GLY A 466 -1.86 5.42 -26.65
CA GLY A 466 -1.08 4.19 -26.78
C GLY A 466 0.17 4.12 -25.91
N ASP A 467 1.09 3.23 -26.29
CA ASP A 467 2.30 2.96 -25.50
C ASP A 467 3.33 4.09 -25.56
N LEU A 468 3.26 4.96 -26.58
CA LEU A 468 4.03 6.20 -26.60
C LEU A 468 3.65 7.12 -25.44
N LYS A 469 2.34 7.29 -25.18
CA LYS A 469 1.85 8.03 -23.99
C LYS A 469 2.36 7.37 -22.71
N LYS A 470 2.22 6.04 -22.58
CA LYS A 470 2.72 5.32 -21.40
C LYS A 470 4.20 5.59 -21.15
N GLY A 471 5.04 5.47 -22.19
CA GLY A 471 6.48 5.71 -22.11
C GLY A 471 6.85 7.13 -21.69
N MET A 472 6.28 8.15 -22.34
CA MET A 472 6.53 9.54 -21.98
C MET A 472 6.00 9.89 -20.58
N LEU A 473 4.85 9.34 -20.20
CA LEU A 473 4.25 9.53 -18.87
C LEU A 473 5.11 8.86 -17.78
N THR A 474 5.71 7.69 -18.04
CA THR A 474 6.69 7.07 -17.13
C THR A 474 7.91 7.97 -16.91
N ILE A 475 8.50 8.52 -17.97
CA ILE A 475 9.61 9.48 -17.82
C ILE A 475 9.17 10.69 -16.98
N ALA A 476 8.01 11.28 -17.31
CA ALA A 476 7.51 12.45 -16.62
C ALA A 476 7.26 12.19 -15.12
N LYS A 477 6.54 11.11 -14.78
CA LYS A 477 6.28 10.71 -13.40
C LYS A 477 7.55 10.36 -12.63
N CYS A 478 8.57 9.78 -13.28
CA CYS A 478 9.86 9.53 -12.64
C CYS A 478 10.64 10.82 -12.32
N VAL A 479 10.61 11.82 -13.22
CA VAL A 479 11.20 13.14 -12.99
C VAL A 479 10.49 13.87 -11.84
N GLU A 480 9.15 13.79 -11.78
CA GLU A 480 8.31 14.40 -10.74
C GLU A 480 8.51 13.70 -9.37
N ASN A 481 8.30 12.38 -9.30
CA ASN A 481 8.53 11.56 -8.10
C ASN A 481 8.66 10.06 -8.46
N ARG A 482 9.89 9.57 -8.67
CA ARG A 482 10.20 8.17 -9.00
C ARG A 482 9.66 7.14 -7.97
N PRO A 483 9.82 7.32 -6.64
CA PRO A 483 9.19 6.43 -5.68
C PRO A 483 7.65 6.39 -5.80
N SER A 484 6.99 7.53 -6.04
CA SER A 484 5.54 7.60 -6.23
C SER A 484 5.07 6.93 -7.52
N PHE A 485 5.87 6.97 -8.60
CA PHE A 485 5.60 6.22 -9.82
C PHE A 485 5.58 4.71 -9.55
N PHE A 486 6.55 4.17 -8.80
CA PHE A 486 6.56 2.75 -8.45
C PHE A 486 5.45 2.39 -7.46
N ALA A 487 5.10 3.29 -6.53
CA ALA A 487 3.96 3.11 -5.65
C ALA A 487 2.63 3.01 -6.44
N GLU A 488 2.42 3.86 -7.44
CA GLU A 488 1.26 3.79 -8.35
C GLU A 488 1.24 2.51 -9.18
N LYS A 489 2.40 2.07 -9.69
CA LYS A 489 2.52 0.79 -10.39
C LYS A 489 2.17 -0.40 -9.50
N LEU A 490 2.66 -0.43 -8.25
CA LEU A 490 2.34 -1.46 -7.26
C LEU A 490 0.85 -1.45 -6.91
N TYR A 491 0.25 -0.28 -6.69
CA TYR A 491 -1.18 -0.16 -6.40
C TYR A 491 -2.02 -0.69 -7.56
N LYS A 492 -1.67 -0.32 -8.81
CA LYS A 492 -2.32 -0.84 -10.01
C LYS A 492 -2.15 -2.35 -10.18
N ALA A 493 -1.00 -2.90 -9.83
CA ALA A 493 -0.76 -4.35 -9.85
C ALA A 493 -1.59 -5.12 -8.81
N MET A 494 -2.05 -4.46 -7.74
CA MET A 494 -2.87 -5.04 -6.66
C MET A 494 -4.30 -4.48 -6.61
N LYS A 495 -4.80 -3.92 -7.73
CA LYS A 495 -6.14 -3.32 -7.79
C LYS A 495 -7.09 -4.16 -8.64
N GLY A 496 -8.08 -4.76 -7.99
CA GLY A 496 -9.24 -5.40 -8.63
C GLY A 496 -9.41 -6.84 -8.21
N LEU A 497 -9.94 -7.68 -9.09
CA LEU A 497 -10.02 -9.12 -8.88
C LEU A 497 -8.76 -9.81 -9.41
N GLY A 498 -7.80 -10.02 -8.51
CA GLY A 498 -6.52 -10.68 -8.80
C GLY A 498 -5.35 -9.71 -8.95
N THR A 499 -4.14 -10.26 -8.83
CA THR A 499 -2.87 -9.51 -8.77
C THR A 499 -2.07 -9.69 -10.06
N ASP A 500 -1.46 -8.61 -10.58
CA ASP A 500 -0.34 -8.72 -11.53
C ASP A 500 0.94 -9.08 -10.78
N ASP A 501 1.08 -10.36 -10.47
CA ASP A 501 2.25 -10.94 -9.81
C ASP A 501 3.56 -10.58 -10.53
N ASN A 502 3.58 -10.54 -11.87
CA ASN A 502 4.81 -10.25 -12.62
C ASN A 502 5.31 -8.83 -12.33
N THR A 503 4.41 -7.83 -12.37
CA THR A 503 4.76 -6.45 -12.04
C THR A 503 5.07 -6.27 -10.56
N LEU A 504 4.32 -6.93 -9.67
CA LEU A 504 4.59 -6.92 -8.22
C LEU A 504 5.99 -7.46 -7.92
N ILE A 505 6.31 -8.66 -8.40
CA ILE A 505 7.62 -9.32 -8.20
C ILE A 505 8.74 -8.46 -8.79
N ARG A 506 8.57 -7.97 -10.02
CA ARG A 506 9.59 -7.18 -10.72
C ARG A 506 9.92 -5.88 -10.01
N ILE A 507 8.93 -5.18 -9.47
CA ILE A 507 9.17 -3.94 -8.72
C ILE A 507 9.75 -4.28 -7.33
N VAL A 508 9.20 -5.25 -6.61
CA VAL A 508 9.70 -5.62 -5.28
C VAL A 508 11.16 -6.06 -5.35
N VAL A 509 11.51 -7.00 -6.23
CA VAL A 509 12.89 -7.49 -6.39
C VAL A 509 13.82 -6.42 -6.97
N SER A 510 13.39 -5.59 -7.92
CA SER A 510 14.29 -4.60 -8.53
C SER A 510 14.53 -3.36 -7.67
N ARG A 511 13.70 -3.10 -6.64
CA ARG A 511 13.80 -1.89 -5.79
C ARG A 511 14.10 -2.17 -4.31
N CYS A 512 14.00 -3.41 -3.81
CA CYS A 512 14.24 -3.76 -2.40
C CYS A 512 15.62 -3.35 -1.87
N GLU A 513 16.66 -3.35 -2.71
CA GLU A 513 18.03 -2.93 -2.36
C GLU A 513 18.35 -1.48 -2.80
N ILE A 514 17.36 -0.71 -3.29
CA ILE A 514 17.57 0.62 -3.89
C ILE A 514 16.77 1.74 -3.21
N ASP A 515 15.44 1.71 -3.28
CA ASP A 515 14.56 2.81 -2.81
C ASP A 515 13.18 2.32 -2.34
N MET A 516 13.08 1.06 -1.90
CA MET A 516 11.81 0.50 -1.42
C MET A 516 11.26 1.20 -0.19
N VAL A 517 12.11 1.69 0.72
CA VAL A 517 11.67 2.57 1.83
C VAL A 517 10.91 3.79 1.26
N GLN A 518 11.44 4.32 0.15
CA GLN A 518 10.92 5.42 -0.64
C GLN A 518 9.49 5.16 -1.12
N ILE A 519 9.38 4.02 -1.79
CA ILE A 519 8.17 3.53 -2.44
C ILE A 519 7.08 3.23 -1.40
N LYS A 520 7.43 2.64 -0.25
CA LYS A 520 6.51 2.43 0.89
C LYS A 520 5.88 3.75 1.35
N ALA A 521 6.71 4.77 1.61
CA ALA A 521 6.25 6.05 2.15
C ALA A 521 5.36 6.83 1.16
N GLU A 522 5.60 6.71 -0.14
CA GLU A 522 4.69 7.25 -1.16
C GLU A 522 3.42 6.41 -1.30
N TYR A 523 3.51 5.08 -1.22
CA TYR A 523 2.36 4.19 -1.30
C TYR A 523 1.36 4.46 -0.17
N GLU A 524 1.84 4.49 1.07
CA GLU A 524 1.00 4.73 2.25
C GLU A 524 0.38 6.13 2.21
N ARG A 525 1.15 7.15 1.80
CA ARG A 525 0.65 8.52 1.62
C ARG A 525 -0.44 8.63 0.56
N ASN A 526 -0.30 7.90 -0.55
CA ASN A 526 -1.20 8.01 -1.70
C ASN A 526 -2.43 7.09 -1.58
N TYR A 527 -2.36 6.01 -0.81
CA TYR A 527 -3.38 4.96 -0.75
C TYR A 527 -3.90 4.63 0.66
N GLY A 528 -3.48 5.38 1.69
CA GLY A 528 -3.97 5.27 3.06
C GLY A 528 -3.59 3.99 3.81
N LYS A 529 -2.93 3.04 3.14
CA LYS A 529 -2.63 1.70 3.64
C LYS A 529 -1.14 1.37 3.44
N PRO A 530 -0.44 0.78 4.43
CA PRO A 530 0.94 0.35 4.25
C PRO A 530 1.08 -0.64 3.09
N LEU A 531 2.16 -0.51 2.30
CA LEU A 531 2.44 -1.40 1.17
C LEU A 531 2.51 -2.89 1.59
N ALA A 532 2.97 -3.18 2.81
CA ALA A 532 3.03 -4.54 3.35
C ALA A 532 1.62 -5.17 3.46
N ASP A 533 0.65 -4.38 3.90
CA ASP A 533 -0.72 -4.83 4.16
C ASP A 533 -1.54 -4.86 2.87
N ALA A 534 -1.18 -4.03 1.87
CA ALA A 534 -1.69 -4.16 0.51
C ALA A 534 -1.28 -5.51 -0.09
N ILE A 535 0.01 -5.84 -0.04
CA ILE A 535 0.54 -7.13 -0.50
C ILE A 535 -0.09 -8.30 0.26
N SER A 536 -0.28 -8.19 1.59
CA SER A 536 -0.90 -9.26 2.40
C SER A 536 -2.38 -9.50 2.08
N GLY A 537 -3.12 -8.44 1.75
CA GLY A 537 -4.57 -8.51 1.52
C GLY A 537 -4.97 -8.96 0.11
N ASP A 538 -4.16 -8.62 -0.91
CA ASP A 538 -4.48 -8.91 -2.31
C ASP A 538 -3.95 -10.27 -2.78
N THR A 539 -2.79 -10.70 -2.28
CA THR A 539 -2.27 -12.04 -2.58
C THR A 539 -3.04 -13.12 -1.81
N SER A 540 -4.01 -13.74 -2.47
CA SER A 540 -5.00 -14.65 -1.86
C SER A 540 -4.44 -15.58 -0.78
N ALA A 541 -4.96 -15.46 0.45
CA ALA A 541 -4.84 -16.37 1.60
C ALA A 541 -3.46 -17.05 1.84
N LYS A 542 -2.64 -16.47 2.74
CA LYS A 542 -1.45 -17.12 3.35
C LYS A 542 -0.43 -17.73 2.35
N ASN A 543 -0.36 -17.22 1.13
CA ASN A 543 0.52 -17.80 0.10
C ASN A 543 2.00 -17.39 0.28
N LYS A 544 2.90 -18.34 -0.01
CA LYS A 544 4.36 -18.25 0.26
C LYS A 544 5.03 -17.05 -0.41
N CYS A 545 4.54 -16.64 -1.59
CA CYS A 545 4.99 -15.45 -2.31
C CYS A 545 4.77 -14.16 -1.49
N SER A 546 3.61 -14.04 -0.83
CA SER A 546 3.27 -12.90 0.04
C SER A 546 4.28 -12.75 1.17
N SER A 547 4.60 -13.83 1.87
CA SER A 547 5.59 -13.81 2.96
C SER A 547 7.00 -13.45 2.50
N CYS A 548 7.39 -13.85 1.29
CA CYS A 548 8.68 -13.44 0.72
C CYS A 548 8.69 -11.94 0.37
N CYS A 549 7.66 -11.47 -0.36
CA CYS A 549 7.51 -10.05 -0.70
C CYS A 549 7.38 -9.15 0.55
N GLN A 550 6.70 -9.63 1.60
CA GLN A 550 6.65 -8.99 2.92
C GLN A 550 8.04 -8.90 3.53
N ASN A 551 8.81 -10.00 3.63
CA ASN A 551 10.15 -9.94 4.22
C ASN A 551 11.11 -9.03 3.42
N LEU A 552 11.03 -9.00 2.09
CA LEU A 552 11.76 -8.05 1.25
C LEU A 552 11.31 -6.59 1.46
N ASN A 553 10.09 -6.38 1.92
CA ASN A 553 9.49 -5.10 2.28
C ASN A 553 9.69 -4.76 3.78
N CYS A 554 10.18 -5.71 4.60
CA CYS A 554 10.39 -5.57 6.04
C CYS A 554 11.77 -4.98 6.36
N PHE A 555 11.89 -3.68 6.16
CA PHE A 555 12.31 -2.81 7.26
C PHE A 555 11.24 -1.73 7.44
N TYR A 556 10.63 -1.68 8.63
CA TYR A 556 9.58 -0.72 8.95
C TYR A 556 10.21 0.60 9.39
N LEU A 557 10.44 1.51 8.44
CA LEU A 557 10.14 2.91 8.74
C LEU A 557 8.62 3.03 8.63
N ASN A 558 7.94 2.77 9.75
CA ASN A 558 6.57 3.21 9.93
C ASN A 558 6.53 4.72 9.63
N SER A 559 5.50 5.18 8.91
CA SER A 559 4.96 6.49 9.24
C SER A 559 4.45 6.35 10.67
N TYR A 560 5.28 6.69 11.66
CA TYR A 560 4.81 6.75 13.03
C TYR A 560 3.69 7.79 13.03
N SER A 561 2.44 7.34 13.19
CA SER A 561 1.35 8.21 13.62
C SER A 561 1.87 8.93 14.83
N THR A 562 2.14 10.23 14.70
CA THR A 562 2.73 10.99 15.80
C THR A 562 1.77 10.89 16.99
N SER A 563 2.28 10.96 18.22
CA SER A 563 1.40 10.97 19.41
C SER A 563 0.30 12.03 19.30
N ARG A 564 0.56 13.12 18.56
CA ARG A 564 -0.40 14.17 18.23
C ARG A 564 -1.49 13.71 17.24
N GLU A 565 -1.17 12.91 16.24
CA GLU A 565 -2.17 12.36 15.30
C GLU A 565 -3.08 11.35 16.00
N LEU A 566 -2.49 10.41 16.78
CA LEU A 566 -3.28 9.48 17.59
C LEU A 566 -4.12 10.21 18.66
N LEU A 567 -3.59 11.26 19.29
CA LEU A 567 -4.38 12.14 20.17
C LEU A 567 -5.52 12.85 19.45
N ASN A 568 -5.31 13.33 18.22
CA ASN A 568 -6.38 13.97 17.44
C ASN A 568 -7.47 12.95 17.08
N MET A 569 -7.11 11.71 16.76
CA MET A 569 -8.06 10.61 16.48
C MET A 569 -8.74 10.05 17.74
N ALA A 570 -8.11 10.14 18.92
CA ALA A 570 -8.75 9.81 20.19
C ALA A 570 -9.73 10.89 20.68
N ASN A 571 -9.57 12.14 20.23
CA ASN A 571 -10.32 13.32 20.68
C ASN A 571 -11.16 14.01 19.59
N TYR A 572 -11.39 13.36 18.44
CA TYR A 572 -12.21 13.97 17.39
C TYR A 572 -13.65 14.17 17.89
N ILE A 573 -14.25 15.27 17.44
CA ILE A 573 -15.69 15.50 17.57
C ILE A 573 -16.30 15.04 16.25
N GLY A 574 -17.23 14.09 16.32
CA GLY A 574 -17.96 13.60 15.16
C GLY A 574 -18.91 14.66 14.60
N GLU A 575 -19.16 14.60 13.29
CA GLU A 575 -20.25 15.31 12.64
C GLU A 575 -21.19 14.30 11.97
N GLY A 576 -22.46 14.32 12.38
CA GLY A 576 -23.52 13.57 11.72
C GLY A 576 -23.86 14.16 10.34
N THR A 577 -24.30 13.29 9.43
CA THR A 577 -24.94 13.68 8.17
C THR A 577 -26.41 14.05 8.37
N VAL A 578 -27.06 13.43 9.36
CA VAL A 578 -28.41 13.81 9.81
C VAL A 578 -28.28 14.77 10.99
N THR A 579 -29.03 15.88 10.92
CA THR A 579 -29.07 16.92 11.96
C THR A 579 -30.50 17.42 12.17
N ALA A 580 -30.74 18.15 13.27
CA ALA A 580 -32.02 18.80 13.55
C ALA A 580 -32.55 19.61 12.36
N TYR A 581 -33.73 19.25 11.85
CA TYR A 581 -34.36 19.95 10.74
C TYR A 581 -34.81 21.36 11.16
N PRO A 582 -34.52 22.40 10.36
CA PRO A 582 -34.95 23.77 10.65
C PRO A 582 -36.48 23.92 10.54
N ASP A 583 -37.05 24.85 11.31
CA ASP A 583 -38.49 25.18 11.28
C ASP A 583 -39.43 23.97 11.51
N PHE A 584 -38.97 22.98 12.28
CA PHE A 584 -39.68 21.75 12.61
C PHE A 584 -41.01 21.97 13.34
N ASP A 585 -42.11 21.44 12.79
CA ASP A 585 -43.40 21.25 13.46
C ASP A 585 -43.79 19.76 13.41
N PRO A 586 -43.81 19.05 14.56
CA PRO A 586 -44.13 17.62 14.60
C PRO A 586 -45.55 17.30 14.14
N ARG A 587 -46.48 18.28 14.15
CA ARG A 587 -47.86 18.08 13.69
C ARG A 587 -47.94 18.02 12.18
N VAL A 588 -47.19 18.87 11.48
CA VAL A 588 -47.14 18.89 10.00
C VAL A 588 -46.55 17.59 9.48
N ASP A 589 -45.45 17.12 10.10
CA ASP A 589 -44.84 15.84 9.75
C ASP A 589 -45.75 14.65 10.07
N ALA A 590 -46.44 14.67 11.22
CA ALA A 590 -47.42 13.63 11.57
C ALA A 590 -48.63 13.60 10.63
N GLU A 591 -49.10 14.76 10.16
CA GLU A 591 -50.16 14.88 9.15
C GLU A 591 -49.70 14.33 7.80
N ALA A 592 -48.48 14.68 7.36
CA ALA A 592 -47.90 14.17 6.11
C ALA A 592 -47.67 12.64 6.14
N LEU A 593 -47.09 12.11 7.23
CA LEU A 593 -46.93 10.66 7.42
C LEU A 593 -48.29 9.93 7.48
N ARG A 594 -49.33 10.55 8.07
CA ARG A 594 -50.65 9.93 8.11
C ARG A 594 -51.27 9.83 6.72
N GLU A 595 -51.12 10.84 5.87
CA GLU A 595 -51.62 10.77 4.49
C GLU A 595 -50.77 9.81 3.61
N ALA A 596 -49.46 9.73 3.83
CA ALA A 596 -48.57 8.75 3.17
C ALA A 596 -48.92 7.29 3.49
N MET A 597 -49.51 7.03 4.67
CA MET A 597 -49.96 5.71 5.16
C MET A 597 -51.48 5.52 5.09
N LYS A 598 -52.16 6.16 4.13
CA LYS A 598 -53.64 6.18 4.07
C LYS A 598 -54.14 5.90 2.66
N GLY A 599 -54.61 4.68 2.46
CA GLY A 599 -55.34 4.29 1.27
C GLY A 599 -55.12 2.83 0.94
N PHE A 600 -54.85 2.57 -0.34
CA PHE A 600 -54.36 1.28 -0.80
C PHE A 600 -52.96 1.50 -1.38
N GLY A 601 -51.95 0.92 -0.72
CA GLY A 601 -50.55 1.25 -0.94
C GLY A 601 -50.05 2.35 0.01
N THR A 602 -48.73 2.51 0.01
CA THR A 602 -47.97 3.40 0.90
C THR A 602 -47.20 4.39 0.01
N ASP A 603 -46.89 5.58 0.52
CA ASP A 603 -45.96 6.53 -0.13
C ASP A 603 -44.60 6.47 0.60
N GLU A 604 -43.76 5.52 0.19
CA GLU A 604 -42.43 5.33 0.79
C GLU A 604 -41.53 6.55 0.58
N ASP A 605 -41.66 7.27 -0.54
CA ASP A 605 -40.88 8.48 -0.81
C ASP A 605 -41.21 9.61 0.17
N ALA A 606 -42.50 9.82 0.48
CA ALA A 606 -42.92 10.73 1.53
C ALA A 606 -42.35 10.33 2.91
N ILE A 607 -42.48 9.06 3.29
CA ILE A 607 -41.99 8.55 4.59
C ILE A 607 -40.46 8.75 4.71
N ILE A 608 -39.70 8.38 3.69
CA ILE A 608 -38.23 8.52 3.67
C ILE A 608 -37.83 10.00 3.69
N SER A 609 -38.46 10.85 2.88
CA SER A 609 -38.12 12.27 2.80
C SER A 609 -38.33 13.02 4.12
N ILE A 610 -39.31 12.59 4.94
CA ILE A 610 -39.51 13.10 6.29
C ILE A 610 -38.50 12.47 7.25
N LEU A 611 -38.56 11.14 7.45
CA LEU A 611 -37.87 10.50 8.59
C LEU A 611 -36.34 10.48 8.46
N ALA A 612 -35.78 10.40 7.25
CA ALA A 612 -34.33 10.49 7.05
C ALA A 612 -33.78 11.93 7.26
N ASN A 613 -34.64 12.95 7.18
CA ASN A 613 -34.28 14.37 7.33
C ASN A 613 -34.78 14.97 8.66
N ARG A 614 -34.91 14.15 9.71
CA ARG A 614 -35.21 14.57 11.10
C ARG A 614 -34.20 13.91 12.00
N ASP A 615 -33.72 14.58 13.04
CA ASP A 615 -32.96 13.91 14.10
C ASP A 615 -33.87 13.00 14.94
N ASN A 616 -33.29 12.14 15.77
CA ASN A 616 -34.06 11.21 16.58
C ASN A 616 -35.03 11.90 17.55
N ALA A 617 -34.65 13.03 18.14
CA ALA A 617 -35.51 13.79 19.05
C ALA A 617 -36.75 14.32 18.33
N GLN A 618 -36.59 14.82 17.11
CA GLN A 618 -37.67 15.23 16.23
C GLN A 618 -38.56 14.04 15.84
N ARG A 619 -38.00 12.89 15.47
CA ARG A 619 -38.78 11.65 15.20
C ARG A 619 -39.64 11.23 16.39
N VAL A 620 -39.11 11.30 17.61
CA VAL A 620 -39.88 11.04 18.85
C VAL A 620 -41.03 12.05 19.00
N TYR A 621 -40.80 13.35 18.77
CA TYR A 621 -41.88 14.35 18.81
C TYR A 621 -42.96 14.12 17.74
N ILE A 622 -42.59 13.67 16.53
CA ILE A 622 -43.55 13.29 15.48
C ILE A 622 -44.44 12.13 15.98
N GLY A 623 -43.85 11.09 16.58
CA GLY A 623 -44.62 9.98 17.15
C GLY A 623 -45.61 10.42 18.23
N VAL A 624 -45.20 11.34 19.11
CA VAL A 624 -46.10 11.94 20.12
C VAL A 624 -47.23 12.74 19.47
N ALA A 625 -46.94 13.57 18.47
CA ALA A 625 -47.95 14.36 17.76
C ALA A 625 -48.95 13.47 16.99
N PHE A 626 -48.46 12.44 16.30
CA PHE A 626 -49.28 11.46 15.59
C PHE A 626 -50.28 10.77 16.53
N LYS A 627 -49.81 10.38 17.73
CA LYS A 627 -50.66 9.75 18.76
C LYS A 627 -51.71 10.71 19.33
N GLN A 628 -51.38 11.99 19.47
CA GLN A 628 -52.33 13.02 19.90
C GLN A 628 -53.39 13.36 18.83
N LEU A 629 -53.00 13.39 17.55
CA LEU A 629 -53.88 13.75 16.44
C LEU A 629 -54.82 12.59 16.04
N TYR A 630 -54.33 11.35 16.07
CA TYR A 630 -55.03 10.20 15.49
C TYR A 630 -55.38 9.09 16.48
N GLY A 631 -54.88 9.13 17.72
CA GLY A 631 -55.08 8.06 18.71
C GLY A 631 -54.40 6.74 18.34
N LYS A 632 -53.48 6.76 17.37
CA LYS A 632 -52.74 5.62 16.82
C LYS A 632 -51.28 5.71 17.23
N ASP A 633 -50.59 4.57 17.31
CA ASP A 633 -49.14 4.58 17.45
C ASP A 633 -48.48 4.69 16.06
N LEU A 634 -47.48 5.55 15.93
CA LEU A 634 -46.79 5.75 14.65
C LEU A 634 -45.91 4.54 14.30
N ILE A 635 -45.34 3.87 15.29
CA ILE A 635 -44.48 2.70 15.06
C ILE A 635 -45.33 1.52 14.59
N ASP A 636 -46.52 1.32 15.17
CA ASP A 636 -47.46 0.29 14.73
C ASP A 636 -47.99 0.54 13.31
N ASP A 637 -48.37 1.79 12.98
CA ASP A 637 -48.80 2.16 11.62
C ASP A 637 -47.66 1.92 10.62
N LEU A 638 -46.44 2.43 10.86
CA LEU A 638 -45.28 2.22 9.99
C LEU A 638 -44.95 0.74 9.78
N LYS A 639 -44.98 -0.07 10.85
CA LYS A 639 -44.74 -1.51 10.80
C LYS A 639 -45.82 -2.28 10.01
N SER A 640 -47.03 -1.75 9.92
CA SER A 640 -48.11 -2.37 9.14
C SER A 640 -48.04 -2.06 7.64
N GLU A 641 -47.46 -0.91 7.28
CA GLU A 641 -47.39 -0.39 5.91
C GLU A 641 -46.05 -0.74 5.22
N LEU A 642 -44.93 -0.75 5.94
CA LEU A 642 -43.59 -1.06 5.41
C LEU A 642 -43.24 -2.55 5.51
N LYS A 643 -42.27 -3.01 4.71
CA LYS A 643 -41.75 -4.39 4.76
C LYS A 643 -40.25 -4.49 4.51
N GLY A 644 -39.62 -5.50 5.09
CA GLY A 644 -38.23 -5.90 4.79
C GLY A 644 -37.20 -4.85 5.22
N ASN A 645 -36.10 -4.71 4.48
CA ASN A 645 -34.98 -3.86 4.91
C ASN A 645 -35.36 -2.37 5.03
N LEU A 646 -36.38 -1.89 4.29
CA LEU A 646 -36.93 -0.54 4.49
C LEU A 646 -37.66 -0.41 5.84
N GLU A 647 -38.48 -1.40 6.21
CA GLU A 647 -39.14 -1.47 7.52
C GLU A 647 -38.08 -1.45 8.63
N GLN A 648 -37.03 -2.27 8.51
CA GLN A 648 -35.94 -2.32 9.49
C GLN A 648 -35.25 -0.97 9.67
N VAL A 649 -34.83 -0.30 8.59
CA VAL A 649 -34.20 1.04 8.70
C VAL A 649 -35.16 2.04 9.33
N ILE A 650 -36.40 2.14 8.85
CA ILE A 650 -37.35 3.16 9.31
C ILE A 650 -37.73 2.93 10.78
N LEU A 651 -37.98 1.69 11.21
CA LEU A 651 -38.27 1.39 12.61
C LEU A 651 -37.05 1.66 13.51
N ALA A 652 -35.84 1.32 13.06
CA ALA A 652 -34.60 1.61 13.80
C ALA A 652 -34.37 3.12 13.97
N LEU A 653 -34.62 3.94 12.92
CA LEU A 653 -34.52 5.41 13.00
C LEU A 653 -35.50 6.01 14.01
N MET A 654 -36.67 5.40 14.21
CA MET A 654 -37.71 5.86 15.14
C MET A 654 -37.41 5.52 16.61
N MET A 655 -36.44 4.65 16.89
CA MET A 655 -36.00 4.29 18.24
C MET A 655 -34.85 5.18 18.69
N PRO A 656 -34.77 5.61 19.97
CA PRO A 656 -33.54 6.16 20.52
C PRO A 656 -32.35 5.24 20.27
N THR A 657 -31.17 5.77 19.95
CA THR A 657 -30.00 4.95 19.59
C THR A 657 -29.61 3.95 20.69
N SER A 658 -29.84 4.29 21.97
CA SER A 658 -29.71 3.38 23.11
C SER A 658 -30.64 2.18 23.04
N ASP A 659 -31.90 2.40 22.68
CA ASP A 659 -32.96 1.40 22.60
C ASP A 659 -32.77 0.49 21.38
N PHE A 660 -32.38 1.09 20.25
CA PHE A 660 -31.99 0.34 19.06
C PHE A 660 -30.80 -0.58 19.35
N LEU A 661 -29.70 -0.04 19.90
CA LEU A 661 -28.51 -0.85 20.19
C LEU A 661 -28.74 -1.87 21.32
N ALA A 662 -29.56 -1.56 22.33
CA ALA A 662 -29.99 -2.54 23.33
C ALA A 662 -30.79 -3.69 22.68
N THR A 663 -31.62 -3.40 21.67
CA THR A 663 -32.37 -4.41 20.92
C THR A 663 -31.46 -5.26 20.03
N GLU A 664 -30.49 -4.65 19.34
CA GLU A 664 -29.46 -5.39 18.58
C GLU A 664 -28.66 -6.33 19.48
N LEU A 665 -28.24 -5.86 20.67
CA LEU A 665 -27.55 -6.67 21.66
C LEU A 665 -28.44 -7.82 22.19
N HIS A 666 -29.72 -7.56 22.45
CA HIS A 666 -30.65 -8.60 22.88
C HIS A 666 -30.85 -9.66 21.79
N ASN A 667 -31.00 -9.24 20.53
CA ASN A 667 -31.10 -10.15 19.38
C ASN A 667 -29.82 -10.99 19.18
N ALA A 668 -28.65 -10.41 19.46
CA ALA A 668 -27.36 -11.10 19.37
C ALA A 668 -27.14 -12.16 20.48
N ILE A 669 -27.83 -12.05 21.61
CA ILE A 669 -27.78 -13.01 22.73
C ILE A 669 -28.98 -13.99 22.67
N SER A 670 -30.10 -13.58 22.09
CA SER A 670 -31.36 -14.34 22.14
C SER A 670 -31.46 -15.39 21.03
N GLY A 671 -31.12 -16.64 21.33
CA GLY A 671 -31.41 -17.74 20.42
C GLY A 671 -30.68 -19.04 20.73
N ILE A 672 -30.17 -19.66 19.67
CA ILE A 672 -29.25 -20.79 19.74
C ILE A 672 -27.91 -20.30 19.19
N GLY A 673 -26.96 -20.05 20.10
CA GLY A 673 -25.70 -19.39 19.78
C GLY A 673 -25.80 -17.87 19.87
N THR A 674 -24.63 -17.25 19.93
CA THR A 674 -24.41 -15.81 20.08
C THR A 674 -24.03 -15.20 18.72
N ASP A 675 -24.29 -13.91 18.50
CA ASP A 675 -23.62 -13.12 17.46
C ASP A 675 -22.52 -12.25 18.09
N GLU A 676 -21.32 -12.83 18.22
CA GLU A 676 -20.17 -12.17 18.82
C GLU A 676 -19.77 -10.90 18.04
N ASN A 677 -20.07 -10.80 16.73
CA ASN A 677 -19.72 -9.63 15.92
C ASN A 677 -20.52 -8.40 16.34
N VAL A 678 -21.80 -8.57 16.69
CA VAL A 678 -22.65 -7.49 17.20
C VAL A 678 -22.20 -7.09 18.60
N LEU A 679 -21.93 -8.06 19.48
CA LEU A 679 -21.42 -7.79 20.84
C LEU A 679 -20.09 -7.00 20.80
N ILE A 680 -19.15 -7.43 19.95
CA ILE A 680 -17.87 -6.75 19.74
C ILE A 680 -18.07 -5.37 19.14
N GLU A 681 -18.79 -5.25 18.03
CA GLU A 681 -18.97 -3.97 17.34
C GLU A 681 -19.58 -2.93 18.26
N VAL A 682 -20.60 -3.30 19.06
CA VAL A 682 -21.23 -2.40 20.02
C VAL A 682 -20.31 -2.15 21.21
N LEU A 683 -20.04 -3.15 22.04
CA LEU A 683 -19.45 -2.95 23.37
C LEU A 683 -17.98 -2.46 23.31
N CYS A 684 -17.22 -2.80 22.27
CA CYS A 684 -15.82 -2.39 22.16
C CYS A 684 -15.59 -1.01 21.52
N SER A 685 -16.63 -0.34 20.99
CA SER A 685 -16.47 0.95 20.29
C SER A 685 -17.17 2.15 20.94
N ARG A 686 -18.20 1.93 21.78
CA ARG A 686 -18.98 2.98 22.46
C ARG A 686 -18.26 3.56 23.67
N THR A 687 -18.64 4.78 24.04
CA THR A 687 -18.19 5.54 25.22
C THR A 687 -18.92 5.10 26.49
N ASN A 688 -18.40 5.45 27.68
CA ASN A 688 -19.06 5.16 28.97
C ASN A 688 -20.51 5.69 28.99
N GLN A 689 -20.74 6.93 28.51
CA GLN A 689 -22.08 7.54 28.45
C GLN A 689 -23.03 6.75 27.53
N GLU A 690 -22.57 6.33 26.35
CA GLU A 690 -23.38 5.48 25.44
C GLU A 690 -23.67 4.11 26.07
N ILE A 691 -22.69 3.48 26.73
CA ILE A 691 -22.85 2.19 27.42
C ILE A 691 -23.85 2.29 28.58
N TRP A 692 -23.80 3.35 29.39
CA TRP A 692 -24.78 3.56 30.46
C TRP A 692 -26.20 3.73 29.91
N ALA A 693 -26.37 4.49 28.82
CA ALA A 693 -27.66 4.66 28.17
C ALA A 693 -28.19 3.34 27.57
N ILE A 694 -27.30 2.51 26.99
CA ILE A 694 -27.63 1.17 26.49
C ILE A 694 -28.05 0.26 27.66
N ASN A 695 -27.33 0.25 28.78
CA ASN A 695 -27.68 -0.57 29.95
C ASN A 695 -29.03 -0.18 30.55
N GLU A 696 -29.32 1.12 30.65
CA GLU A 696 -30.63 1.61 31.12
C GLU A 696 -31.76 1.21 30.15
N ALA A 697 -31.54 1.36 28.85
CA ALA A 697 -32.50 0.95 27.82
C ALA A 697 -32.74 -0.57 27.83
N TYR A 698 -31.68 -1.37 27.92
CA TYR A 698 -31.75 -2.83 27.97
C TYR A 698 -32.56 -3.32 29.18
N THR A 699 -32.22 -2.80 30.37
CA THR A 699 -32.93 -3.15 31.62
C THR A 699 -34.42 -2.78 31.55
N ARG A 700 -34.75 -1.65 30.90
CA ARG A 700 -36.13 -1.21 30.68
C ARG A 700 -36.90 -2.03 29.65
N LEU A 701 -36.22 -2.53 28.61
CA LEU A 701 -36.86 -3.24 27.49
C LEU A 701 -37.03 -4.74 27.75
N PHE A 702 -36.09 -5.38 28.46
CA PHE A 702 -36.01 -6.84 28.60
C PHE A 702 -36.13 -7.35 30.03
N GLU A 703 -36.33 -6.45 31.01
CA GLU A 703 -36.49 -6.75 32.44
C GLU A 703 -35.32 -7.53 33.09
N ASN A 704 -34.16 -7.63 32.42
CA ASN A 704 -32.90 -8.16 32.94
C ASN A 704 -31.73 -7.21 32.66
N SER A 705 -30.58 -7.36 33.34
CA SER A 705 -29.38 -6.60 32.99
C SER A 705 -28.63 -7.23 31.81
N LEU A 706 -28.11 -6.37 30.92
CA LEU A 706 -27.26 -6.81 29.81
C LEU A 706 -26.03 -7.58 30.29
N GLU A 707 -25.45 -7.18 31.44
CA GLU A 707 -24.37 -7.89 32.12
C GLU A 707 -24.76 -9.35 32.43
N SER A 708 -25.95 -9.58 33.02
CA SER A 708 -26.43 -10.93 33.35
C SER A 708 -26.71 -11.80 32.12
N ASP A 709 -27.16 -11.21 31.02
CA ASP A 709 -27.40 -11.94 29.78
C ASP A 709 -26.08 -12.31 29.09
N ILE A 710 -25.10 -11.40 29.08
CA ILE A 710 -23.72 -11.69 28.62
C ILE A 710 -23.07 -12.78 29.48
N GLU A 711 -23.26 -12.77 30.80
CA GLU A 711 -22.76 -13.83 31.69
C GLU A 711 -23.43 -15.19 31.46
N GLY A 712 -24.68 -15.19 31.00
CA GLY A 712 -25.44 -16.42 30.71
C GLY A 712 -25.04 -17.09 29.40
N ASP A 713 -24.68 -16.30 28.39
CA ASP A 713 -24.49 -16.77 27.01
C ASP A 713 -23.02 -16.85 26.57
N THR A 714 -22.13 -16.04 27.15
CA THR A 714 -20.69 -16.03 26.82
C THR A 714 -19.83 -16.65 27.91
N SER A 715 -18.59 -17.03 27.60
CA SER A 715 -17.67 -17.59 28.61
C SER A 715 -16.19 -17.17 28.46
N GLY A 716 -15.41 -17.40 29.51
CA GLY A 716 -13.94 -17.32 29.48
C GLY A 716 -13.38 -15.90 29.37
N HIS A 717 -12.30 -15.75 28.60
CA HIS A 717 -11.64 -14.45 28.43
C HIS A 717 -12.46 -13.47 27.60
N PHE A 718 -13.26 -13.96 26.65
CA PHE A 718 -14.15 -13.14 25.85
C PHE A 718 -15.28 -12.55 26.70
N GLN A 719 -15.98 -13.38 27.51
CA GLN A 719 -16.90 -12.89 28.54
C GLN A 719 -16.27 -11.80 29.40
N ARG A 720 -15.04 -12.01 29.90
CA ARG A 720 -14.36 -11.00 30.74
C ARG A 720 -14.12 -9.68 30.01
N LEU A 721 -13.78 -9.71 28.72
CA LEU A 721 -13.67 -8.50 27.89
C LEU A 721 -15.02 -7.77 27.81
N LEU A 722 -16.09 -8.49 27.44
CA LEU A 722 -17.42 -7.92 27.28
C LEU A 722 -17.97 -7.35 28.58
N ILE A 723 -17.87 -8.11 29.69
CA ILE A 723 -18.27 -7.66 31.03
C ILE A 723 -17.47 -6.42 31.45
N SER A 724 -16.15 -6.38 31.18
CA SER A 724 -15.35 -5.18 31.50
C SER A 724 -15.82 -3.96 30.70
N THR A 725 -16.12 -4.11 29.40
CA THR A 725 -16.62 -3.01 28.57
C THR A 725 -18.05 -2.58 28.93
N VAL A 726 -18.95 -3.51 29.22
CA VAL A 726 -20.37 -3.23 29.48
C VAL A 726 -20.60 -2.50 30.81
N THR A 727 -19.65 -2.53 31.74
CA THR A 727 -19.73 -1.70 32.96
C THR A 727 -19.72 -0.19 32.66
N GLY A 728 -19.15 0.26 31.54
CA GLY A 728 -18.95 1.67 31.25
C GLY A 728 -18.06 2.38 32.28
N CYS A 729 -17.06 1.68 32.84
CA CYS A 729 -16.17 2.16 33.90
C CYS A 729 -14.73 2.46 33.40
N ARG A 730 -14.55 2.76 32.11
CA ARG A 730 -13.25 3.16 31.56
C ARG A 730 -12.80 4.50 32.16
N SER A 731 -11.51 4.69 32.44
CA SER A 731 -10.97 6.00 32.83
C SER A 731 -11.24 7.04 31.74
N GLU A 732 -11.53 8.28 32.15
CA GLU A 732 -11.65 9.46 31.28
C GLU A 732 -10.54 10.48 31.58
N ASP A 733 -9.51 10.07 32.32
CA ASP A 733 -8.41 10.94 32.71
C ASP A 733 -7.53 11.34 31.50
N PRO A 734 -6.95 12.55 31.49
CA PRO A 734 -5.99 12.96 30.49
C PRO A 734 -4.76 12.04 30.41
N ALA A 735 -4.16 11.95 29.23
CA ALA A 735 -2.98 11.11 29.02
C ALA A 735 -1.76 11.57 29.84
N ASP A 736 -1.15 10.65 30.57
CA ASP A 736 0.16 10.79 31.21
C ASP A 736 1.24 10.10 30.35
N SER A 737 2.22 10.88 29.89
CA SER A 737 3.28 10.40 28.99
C SER A 737 4.37 9.56 29.69
N THR A 738 4.44 9.57 31.02
CA THR A 738 5.34 8.70 31.79
C THR A 738 4.68 7.34 31.95
N ARG A 739 3.44 7.34 32.46
CA ARG A 739 2.60 6.13 32.56
C ARG A 739 2.47 5.43 31.21
N ALA A 740 2.29 6.19 30.13
CA ALA A 740 2.21 5.62 28.77
C ALA A 740 3.41 4.73 28.40
N LYS A 741 4.62 5.10 28.83
CA LYS A 741 5.84 4.33 28.56
C LYS A 741 5.92 3.09 29.44
N GLU A 742 5.50 3.21 30.70
CA GLU A 742 5.44 2.09 31.65
C GLU A 742 4.37 1.08 31.21
N THR A 743 3.20 1.53 30.77
CA THR A 743 2.14 0.68 30.19
C THR A 743 2.57 0.08 28.84
N ALA A 744 3.29 0.81 28.00
CA ALA A 744 3.83 0.29 26.74
C ALA A 744 4.88 -0.81 26.98
N GLN A 745 5.80 -0.59 27.92
CA GLN A 745 6.74 -1.61 28.39
C GLN A 745 6.00 -2.82 28.96
N THR A 746 4.93 -2.60 29.73
CA THR A 746 4.08 -3.67 30.28
C THR A 746 3.43 -4.52 29.16
N LEU A 747 2.89 -3.88 28.12
CA LEU A 747 2.34 -4.59 26.94
C LEU A 747 3.42 -5.34 26.15
N PHE A 748 4.64 -4.80 26.06
CA PHE A 748 5.76 -5.47 25.41
C PHE A 748 6.18 -6.72 26.19
N GLU A 749 6.33 -6.60 27.50
CA GLU A 749 6.65 -7.72 28.41
C GLU A 749 5.55 -8.79 28.43
N ALA A 750 4.28 -8.38 28.37
CA ALA A 750 3.14 -9.28 28.29
C ALA A 750 2.99 -9.99 26.94
N GLY A 751 3.51 -9.44 25.84
CA GLY A 751 3.42 -10.02 24.50
C GLY A 751 4.80 -10.30 23.90
N ALA A 752 5.27 -9.40 23.03
CA ALA A 752 6.42 -9.61 22.14
C ALA A 752 7.78 -9.91 22.83
N ALA A 753 7.91 -9.76 24.15
CA ALA A 753 9.10 -10.19 24.90
C ALA A 753 9.11 -11.68 25.27
N GLN A 754 7.98 -12.38 25.15
CA GLN A 754 7.80 -13.79 25.52
C GLN A 754 7.16 -14.62 24.40
N TRP A 755 6.87 -15.90 24.65
CA TRP A 755 6.22 -16.78 23.68
C TRP A 755 4.74 -16.96 24.03
N GLY A 756 3.86 -16.50 23.15
CA GLY A 756 2.45 -16.25 23.46
C GLY A 756 2.25 -14.90 24.17
N THR A 757 1.00 -14.51 24.38
CA THR A 757 0.62 -13.25 25.02
C THR A 757 -0.13 -13.49 26.32
N ASP A 758 0.13 -12.69 27.35
CA ASP A 758 -0.74 -12.59 28.53
C ASP A 758 -1.98 -11.77 28.15
N GLU A 759 -3.02 -12.46 27.71
CA GLU A 759 -4.26 -11.81 27.26
C GLU A 759 -5.00 -11.14 28.43
N SER A 760 -4.68 -11.49 29.68
CA SER A 760 -5.28 -10.85 30.85
C SER A 760 -4.68 -9.48 31.11
N VAL A 761 -3.37 -9.30 30.90
CA VAL A 761 -2.72 -7.98 30.94
C VAL A 761 -3.23 -7.10 29.80
N PHE A 762 -3.24 -7.61 28.56
CA PHE A 762 -3.76 -6.89 27.40
C PHE A 762 -5.22 -6.44 27.62
N ASN A 763 -6.10 -7.36 28.01
CA ASN A 763 -7.50 -7.04 28.32
C ASN A 763 -7.59 -5.95 29.41
N SER A 764 -6.88 -6.11 30.53
CA SER A 764 -6.94 -5.14 31.65
C SER A 764 -6.56 -3.71 31.25
N ILE A 765 -5.54 -3.56 30.39
CA ILE A 765 -5.08 -2.26 29.89
C ILE A 765 -6.08 -1.71 28.87
N LEU A 766 -6.49 -2.53 27.89
CA LEU A 766 -7.36 -2.13 26.79
C LEU A 766 -8.77 -1.72 27.26
N VAL A 767 -9.29 -2.27 28.36
CA VAL A 767 -10.64 -1.93 28.86
C VAL A 767 -10.64 -0.80 29.90
N ALA A 768 -9.60 -0.69 30.74
CA ALA A 768 -9.60 0.24 31.88
C ALA A 768 -9.04 1.64 31.53
N GLU A 769 -8.02 1.74 30.68
CA GLU A 769 -7.34 3.01 30.42
C GLU A 769 -8.14 3.95 29.51
N SER A 770 -7.96 5.26 29.67
CA SER A 770 -8.64 6.25 28.83
C SER A 770 -8.17 6.15 27.37
N LEU A 771 -9.03 6.51 26.41
CA LEU A 771 -8.66 6.45 24.99
C LEU A 771 -7.45 7.34 24.67
N GLN A 772 -7.31 8.47 25.38
CA GLN A 772 -6.16 9.35 25.29
C GLN A 772 -4.89 8.68 25.84
N GLN A 773 -4.99 8.01 27.00
CA GLN A 773 -3.88 7.26 27.58
C GLN A 773 -3.47 6.10 26.68
N LEU A 774 -4.42 5.34 26.13
CA LEU A 774 -4.17 4.25 25.18
C LEU A 774 -3.50 4.75 23.90
N ALA A 775 -3.95 5.86 23.31
CA ALA A 775 -3.30 6.47 22.15
C ALA A 775 -1.81 6.78 22.41
N HIS A 776 -1.48 7.31 23.59
CA HIS A 776 -0.09 7.53 24.00
C HIS A 776 0.68 6.23 24.26
N THR A 777 0.05 5.25 24.92
CA THR A 777 0.62 3.92 25.17
C THR A 777 0.93 3.20 23.86
N PHE A 778 0.03 3.27 22.87
CA PHE A 778 0.20 2.64 21.55
C PHE A 778 1.35 3.28 20.78
N TYR A 779 1.46 4.62 20.82
CA TYR A 779 2.60 5.34 20.25
C TYR A 779 3.95 4.94 20.87
N GLU A 780 4.02 4.84 22.20
CA GLU A 780 5.24 4.42 22.88
C GLU A 780 5.52 2.91 22.69
N TYR A 781 4.49 2.08 22.56
CA TYR A 781 4.62 0.66 22.20
C TYR A 781 5.18 0.49 20.78
N GLN A 782 4.63 1.18 19.79
CA GLN A 782 5.12 1.13 18.40
C GLN A 782 6.58 1.61 18.28
N LYS A 783 7.00 2.56 19.13
CA LYS A 783 8.40 2.99 19.24
C LYS A 783 9.32 1.95 19.91
N LEU A 784 8.78 1.11 20.79
CA LEU A 784 9.52 0.08 21.53
C LEU A 784 9.65 -1.23 20.72
N THR A 785 8.61 -1.59 19.97
CA THR A 785 8.48 -2.91 19.32
C THR A 785 8.53 -2.88 17.80
N GLU A 786 8.53 -1.69 17.18
CA GLU A 786 8.34 -1.44 15.74
C GLU A 786 6.98 -1.91 15.17
N ASN A 787 6.07 -2.46 15.99
CA ASN A 787 4.76 -2.97 15.61
C ASN A 787 3.63 -2.21 16.33
N THR A 788 2.46 -2.04 15.71
CA THR A 788 1.29 -1.47 16.41
C THR A 788 0.72 -2.46 17.43
N VAL A 789 -0.08 -1.95 18.38
CA VAL A 789 -0.79 -2.83 19.32
C VAL A 789 -1.84 -3.69 18.58
N ALA A 790 -2.49 -3.15 17.54
CA ALA A 790 -3.36 -3.92 16.67
C ALA A 790 -2.62 -5.09 15.98
N GLN A 791 -1.41 -4.86 15.44
CA GLN A 791 -0.59 -5.91 14.82
C GLN A 791 -0.18 -7.00 15.82
N ALA A 792 0.19 -6.63 17.06
CA ALA A 792 0.53 -7.58 18.11
C ALA A 792 -0.68 -8.43 18.55
N ILE A 793 -1.88 -7.83 18.61
CA ILE A 793 -3.13 -8.56 18.87
C ILE A 793 -3.42 -9.53 17.71
N GLU A 794 -3.29 -9.10 16.46
CA GLU A 794 -3.52 -9.94 15.28
C GLU A 794 -2.57 -11.13 15.16
N SER A 795 -1.31 -11.01 15.61
CA SER A 795 -0.33 -12.10 15.52
C SER A 795 -0.43 -13.11 16.67
N GLU A 796 -0.70 -12.66 17.89
CA GLU A 796 -0.61 -13.50 19.10
C GLU A 796 -1.95 -13.99 19.65
N MET A 797 -3.06 -13.30 19.39
CA MET A 797 -4.38 -13.64 19.94
C MET A 797 -5.26 -14.35 18.89
N SER A 798 -6.28 -15.10 19.32
CA SER A 798 -7.23 -15.75 18.41
C SER A 798 -8.67 -15.75 18.93
N GLY A 799 -9.62 -16.05 18.03
CA GLY A 799 -11.07 -16.05 18.32
C GLY A 799 -11.62 -14.68 18.70
N ASP A 800 -12.78 -14.68 19.34
CA ASP A 800 -13.60 -13.49 19.62
C ASP A 800 -12.90 -12.54 20.61
N LEU A 801 -12.00 -13.07 21.44
CA LEU A 801 -11.12 -12.27 22.28
C LEU A 801 -10.15 -11.41 21.46
N LYS A 802 -9.58 -11.96 20.37
CA LYS A 802 -8.73 -11.21 19.43
C LYS A 802 -9.56 -10.16 18.70
N ASP A 803 -10.72 -10.53 18.18
CA ASP A 803 -11.57 -9.62 17.41
C ASP A 803 -12.13 -8.47 18.28
N GLY A 804 -12.46 -8.75 19.55
CA GLY A 804 -12.82 -7.73 20.54
C GLY A 804 -11.66 -6.82 20.94
N ALA A 805 -10.50 -7.37 21.29
CA ALA A 805 -9.31 -6.58 21.61
C ALA A 805 -8.86 -5.70 20.43
N LEU A 806 -8.94 -6.24 19.20
CA LEU A 806 -8.64 -5.54 17.97
C LEU A 806 -9.66 -4.42 17.67
N ALA A 807 -10.95 -4.64 17.94
CA ALA A 807 -11.97 -3.60 17.80
C ALA A 807 -11.69 -2.41 18.73
N ILE A 808 -11.29 -2.65 19.99
CA ILE A 808 -10.85 -1.59 20.91
C ILE A 808 -9.62 -0.88 20.34
N ALA A 809 -8.60 -1.63 19.91
CA ALA A 809 -7.36 -1.06 19.40
C ALA A 809 -7.61 -0.17 18.16
N LYS A 810 -8.37 -0.66 17.18
CA LYS A 810 -8.77 0.12 16.00
C LYS A 810 -9.61 1.35 16.34
N CYS A 811 -10.47 1.29 17.37
CA CYS A 811 -11.22 2.45 17.84
C CYS A 811 -10.35 3.51 18.54
N VAL A 812 -9.24 3.12 19.17
CA VAL A 812 -8.23 4.04 19.72
C VAL A 812 -7.41 4.69 18.59
N GLU A 813 -7.06 3.92 17.56
CA GLU A 813 -6.24 4.38 16.43
C GLU A 813 -7.04 5.30 15.48
N ASN A 814 -8.22 4.87 15.02
CA ASN A 814 -9.16 5.65 14.19
C ASN A 814 -10.57 5.01 14.20
N ARG A 815 -11.46 5.46 15.10
CA ARG A 815 -12.85 4.97 15.20
C ARG A 815 -13.67 5.16 13.90
N PRO A 816 -13.63 6.30 13.18
CA PRO A 816 -14.31 6.42 11.89
C PRO A 816 -13.84 5.39 10.85
N LEU A 817 -12.55 5.07 10.81
CA LEU A 817 -12.00 4.03 9.94
C LEU A 817 -12.48 2.62 10.35
N PHE A 818 -12.58 2.32 11.65
CA PHE A 818 -13.15 1.05 12.12
C PHE A 818 -14.58 0.82 11.60
N PHE A 819 -15.43 1.85 11.62
CA PHE A 819 -16.77 1.75 11.04
C PHE A 819 -16.76 1.72 9.51
N ALA A 820 -15.84 2.43 8.84
CA ALA A 820 -15.66 2.34 7.40
C ALA A 820 -15.23 0.92 6.95
N GLU A 821 -14.32 0.27 7.68
CA GLU A 821 -13.94 -1.13 7.47
C GLU A 821 -15.12 -2.09 7.63
N LYS A 822 -15.92 -1.92 8.69
CA LYS A 822 -17.12 -2.74 8.91
C LYS A 822 -18.15 -2.55 7.79
N LEU A 823 -18.41 -1.31 7.36
CA LEU A 823 -19.29 -1.01 6.22
C LEU A 823 -18.78 -1.61 4.91
N TYR A 824 -17.47 -1.53 4.66
CA TYR A 824 -16.87 -2.12 3.47
C TYR A 824 -17.01 -3.65 3.49
N ASN A 825 -16.70 -4.30 4.61
CA ASN A 825 -16.85 -5.75 4.74
C ASN A 825 -18.33 -6.20 4.63
N ALA A 826 -19.29 -5.37 5.06
CA ALA A 826 -20.72 -5.65 4.92
C ALA A 826 -21.22 -5.59 3.45
N MET A 827 -20.56 -4.83 2.58
CA MET A 827 -20.90 -4.73 1.15
C MET A 827 -19.96 -5.53 0.23
N LYS A 828 -18.80 -5.97 0.74
CA LYS A 828 -17.79 -6.68 -0.05
C LYS A 828 -18.14 -8.16 -0.25
N GLY A 829 -18.63 -8.52 -1.42
CA GLY A 829 -18.63 -9.91 -1.88
C GLY A 829 -19.77 -10.27 -2.82
N ILE A 830 -20.40 -11.42 -2.55
CA ILE A 830 -21.65 -11.82 -3.19
C ILE A 830 -22.75 -11.69 -2.14
N GLY A 831 -23.63 -10.72 -2.33
CA GLY A 831 -24.63 -10.32 -1.33
C GLY A 831 -24.08 -9.29 -0.36
N THR A 832 -24.96 -8.83 0.53
CA THR A 832 -24.71 -7.75 1.48
C THR A 832 -25.10 -8.24 2.88
N ASP A 833 -24.37 -7.84 3.92
CA ASP A 833 -24.81 -7.95 5.31
C ASP A 833 -25.65 -6.72 5.65
N GLU A 834 -26.96 -6.80 5.39
CA GLU A 834 -27.85 -5.67 5.63
C GLU A 834 -28.01 -5.35 7.12
N ASN A 835 -27.88 -6.33 8.02
CA ASN A 835 -27.96 -6.07 9.46
C ASN A 835 -26.83 -5.14 9.92
N THR A 836 -25.58 -5.46 9.54
CA THR A 836 -24.43 -4.60 9.86
C THR A 836 -24.48 -3.26 9.13
N LEU A 837 -24.90 -3.23 7.87
CA LEU A 837 -25.06 -1.98 7.12
C LEU A 837 -26.11 -1.06 7.78
N ILE A 838 -27.28 -1.58 8.13
CA ILE A 838 -28.35 -0.84 8.81
C ILE A 838 -27.89 -0.38 10.18
N ARG A 839 -27.32 -1.28 11.01
CA ARG A 839 -26.90 -0.95 12.37
C ARG A 839 -25.87 0.17 12.40
N ILE A 840 -24.87 0.14 11.52
CA ILE A 840 -23.85 1.19 11.47
C ILE A 840 -24.43 2.48 10.88
N VAL A 841 -25.16 2.43 9.77
CA VAL A 841 -25.72 3.66 9.17
C VAL A 841 -26.68 4.35 10.14
N VAL A 842 -27.63 3.63 10.75
CA VAL A 842 -28.59 4.20 11.71
C VAL A 842 -27.87 4.71 12.97
N SER A 843 -27.00 3.92 13.58
CA SER A 843 -26.37 4.33 14.86
C SER A 843 -25.30 5.43 14.71
N ARG A 844 -24.78 5.69 13.50
CA ARG A 844 -23.72 6.70 13.26
C ARG A 844 -24.15 7.91 12.43
N CYS A 845 -25.30 7.90 11.75
CA CYS A 845 -25.78 9.00 10.90
C CYS A 845 -25.93 10.35 11.63
N GLU A 846 -26.24 10.34 12.93
CA GLU A 846 -26.37 11.54 13.77
C GLU A 846 -25.10 11.81 14.62
N ILE A 847 -24.02 11.04 14.44
CA ILE A 847 -22.80 11.11 15.28
C ILE A 847 -21.55 11.50 14.48
N ASP A 848 -21.09 10.67 13.54
CA ASP A 848 -19.78 10.83 12.87
C ASP A 848 -19.74 10.30 11.42
N MET A 849 -20.90 10.17 10.78
CA MET A 849 -21.01 9.68 9.41
C MET A 849 -20.24 10.54 8.39
N VAL A 850 -20.02 11.83 8.66
CA VAL A 850 -19.17 12.70 7.82
C VAL A 850 -17.71 12.22 7.84
N GLN A 851 -17.19 11.83 9.01
CA GLN A 851 -15.84 11.28 9.13
C GLN A 851 -15.78 9.85 8.58
N ILE A 852 -16.78 9.00 8.86
CA ILE A 852 -16.82 7.61 8.36
C ILE A 852 -16.80 7.59 6.84
N LYS A 853 -17.62 8.41 6.15
CA LYS A 853 -17.62 8.43 4.67
C LYS A 853 -16.31 8.96 4.08
N ALA A 854 -15.64 9.89 4.77
CA ALA A 854 -14.33 10.40 4.38
C ALA A 854 -13.19 9.39 4.57
N GLU A 855 -13.25 8.54 5.62
CA GLU A 855 -12.33 7.41 5.76
C GLU A 855 -12.62 6.31 4.73
N TYR A 856 -13.90 6.01 4.48
CA TYR A 856 -14.32 5.03 3.49
C TYR A 856 -13.80 5.39 2.09
N GLU A 857 -14.06 6.62 1.62
CA GLU A 857 -13.58 7.09 0.31
C GLU A 857 -12.04 7.06 0.22
N ARG A 858 -11.36 7.46 1.30
CA ARG A 858 -9.88 7.47 1.35
C ARG A 858 -9.27 6.07 1.27
N ASN A 859 -9.88 5.06 1.90
CA ASN A 859 -9.30 3.72 2.03
C ASN A 859 -9.76 2.76 0.91
N TYR A 860 -10.94 2.99 0.31
CA TYR A 860 -11.50 2.12 -0.73
C TYR A 860 -11.52 2.78 -2.13
N GLY A 861 -11.32 4.09 -2.22
CA GLY A 861 -11.25 4.82 -3.49
C GLY A 861 -12.60 4.98 -4.20
N GLU A 862 -13.69 4.82 -3.45
CA GLU A 862 -15.09 4.96 -3.87
C GLU A 862 -15.88 5.64 -2.75
N PRO A 863 -16.75 6.63 -3.03
CA PRO A 863 -17.59 7.24 -2.01
C PRO A 863 -18.54 6.21 -1.38
N LEU A 864 -18.73 6.25 -0.06
CA LEU A 864 -19.65 5.35 0.67
C LEU A 864 -21.08 5.34 0.07
N ALA A 865 -21.54 6.50 -0.43
CA ALA A 865 -22.85 6.62 -1.09
C ALA A 865 -22.92 5.87 -2.42
N ASP A 866 -21.82 5.73 -3.16
CA ASP A 866 -21.79 5.01 -4.45
C ASP A 866 -21.73 3.50 -4.21
N ALA A 867 -20.91 3.04 -3.24
CA ALA A 867 -20.90 1.65 -2.78
C ALA A 867 -22.29 1.19 -2.31
N ILE A 868 -22.94 1.96 -1.41
CA ILE A 868 -24.33 1.70 -1.00
C ILE A 868 -25.28 1.68 -2.21
N ALA A 869 -25.07 2.53 -3.21
CA ALA A 869 -25.94 2.58 -4.39
C ALA A 869 -25.80 1.35 -5.30
N GLY A 870 -24.63 0.71 -5.30
CA GLY A 870 -24.33 -0.53 -6.01
C GLY A 870 -24.88 -1.78 -5.32
N ASP A 871 -24.70 -1.88 -4.00
CA ASP A 871 -25.10 -3.06 -3.20
C ASP A 871 -26.57 -3.07 -2.76
N SER A 872 -27.23 -1.91 -2.69
CA SER A 872 -28.64 -1.81 -2.32
C SER A 872 -29.55 -1.40 -3.49
N SER A 873 -30.85 -1.67 -3.36
CA SER A 873 -31.85 -1.32 -4.38
C SER A 873 -33.17 -0.84 -3.78
N GLY A 874 -34.09 -0.37 -4.66
CA GLY A 874 -35.41 0.12 -4.26
C GLY A 874 -35.36 1.26 -3.24
N ASP A 875 -36.37 1.28 -2.37
CA ASP A 875 -36.56 2.30 -1.34
C ASP A 875 -35.62 2.12 -0.13
N TYR A 876 -35.17 0.87 0.11
CA TYR A 876 -34.07 0.58 1.04
C TYR A 876 -32.79 1.36 0.66
N ARG A 877 -32.42 1.36 -0.63
CA ARG A 877 -31.34 2.24 -1.12
C ARG A 877 -31.65 3.72 -0.89
N LYS A 878 -32.86 4.18 -1.21
CA LYS A 878 -33.22 5.60 -1.06
C LYS A 878 -33.01 6.09 0.37
N VAL A 879 -33.46 5.32 1.37
CA VAL A 879 -33.29 5.70 2.78
C VAL A 879 -31.84 5.67 3.21
N LEU A 880 -31.05 4.63 2.88
CA LEU A 880 -29.63 4.60 3.22
C LEU A 880 -28.86 5.77 2.59
N LEU A 881 -29.14 6.08 1.32
CA LEU A 881 -28.52 7.23 0.64
C LEU A 881 -28.93 8.58 1.24
N ALA A 882 -30.15 8.71 1.77
CA ALA A 882 -30.56 9.91 2.47
C ALA A 882 -29.84 10.07 3.83
N LEU A 883 -29.50 8.97 4.50
CA LEU A 883 -28.79 8.98 5.78
C LEU A 883 -27.28 9.24 5.68
N VAL A 884 -26.62 8.95 4.54
CA VAL A 884 -25.14 9.09 4.39
C VAL A 884 -24.67 10.28 3.55
N LYS A 885 -25.57 10.99 2.85
CA LYS A 885 -25.19 12.05 1.91
C LYS A 885 -24.76 13.35 2.58
#